data_AF-A0A8H7AUM4-F1
#
_entry.id   AF-A0A8H7AUM4-F1
#
_cell.length_a   1.000
_cell.length_b   1.000
_cell.length_c   1.000
_cell.angle_alpha   90.00
_cell.angle_beta   90.00
_cell.angle_gamma   90.00
#
_symmetry.space_group_name_H-M   'P 1'
#
loop_
_entity.id
_entity.type
_entity.pdbx_description
1 polymer ?
#
loop_
_entity_poly.entity_id
_entity_poly.type
_entity_poly.pdbx_seq_one_letter_code
_entity_poly.pdbx_strand_id
1 'polypeptide(L)'
;MAKMTTTSLLPLLYASGICAQYVPVPWAYTQDEPPVKVTVDATVRYQTMIGGGCSGAFGVACDQTGSQGLSPSNQQLVSDYLFSENLGGLSVLRNRVGSSPTDGILGSCPSTPSAPANYSGLGMNESTADSCQLKLTQQAMNANPDLFIYADAWSAPGCFKTDSTDINGGLICGVRGTNCTHDWRQAYADYLVEYVRLYEEKGINVSLIGAYNEPDFNPVTYASMDSDGYQAADFLEVLYPTVKKYRKDLQVSCCDATGARQERNLLYELDQAGGGKNYDIATWHNYQSMPERPFNTQGQPNMETEWSDGSGSFNTTWDTTGQLAEGLQWAIYMHQAFVFSDTSGYLHWWCAQDNPGNTTGSDAILVRLDGDTFEVSRRLWAFAGYFRFARPGSVRIDAISPAENLKVTAFENKNGTLAIPVINEAHFERQVEQPYPQSTLPATRSSTLTLRAVASGPHATYMQSDTAEAAHSAMTSPNLPLQPHPEPAQIPNPGHSQMMVPMGFAAQLRAVQEIQQEQAERISRLEQENADLRNFERSSIDVADRVRALEQHKAYIAARRREAVGQLLNMRTLHQEADNAFQLRTSDMQPDDLEGILGVYGTMLTTTMNHHQRVLAQTRANGHFLTIATRIQLRTPNMGTAMSITCLITVVFAATGILTLMLYASIMAQNRGATLLE
;
A
#
# COMPACT_ATOMS: atom_id res chain seq x y z
N MET A 1 -35.56 -51.23 8.62
CA MET A 1 -34.53 -52.01 7.89
C MET A 1 -33.54 -50.99 7.34
N ALA A 2 -32.22 -51.03 7.52
CA ALA A 2 -31.32 -52.03 8.07
C ALA A 2 -30.21 -51.34 8.89
N LYS A 3 -29.70 -52.05 9.92
CA LYS A 3 -28.52 -51.68 10.70
C LYS A 3 -27.29 -51.69 9.80
N MET A 4 -26.52 -50.61 9.80
CA MET A 4 -25.15 -50.63 9.28
C MET A 4 -24.18 -50.59 10.46
N THR A 5 -23.38 -51.65 10.56
CA THR A 5 -22.51 -52.02 11.68
C THR A 5 -21.24 -51.18 11.74
N THR A 6 -20.85 -50.83 12.97
CA THR A 6 -19.69 -50.03 13.39
C THR A 6 -18.34 -50.77 13.26
N THR A 7 -18.01 -51.29 12.08
CA THR A 7 -16.76 -52.04 11.86
C THR A 7 -15.88 -51.54 10.71
N SER A 8 -16.22 -50.41 10.06
CA SER A 8 -15.44 -49.85 8.94
C SER A 8 -14.68 -48.54 9.25
N LEU A 9 -14.67 -48.06 10.50
CA LEU A 9 -14.05 -46.77 10.87
C LEU A 9 -12.62 -46.86 11.42
N LEU A 10 -12.10 -48.05 11.74
CA LEU A 10 -10.73 -48.19 12.26
C LEU A 10 -9.59 -48.08 11.23
N PRO A 11 -9.71 -48.49 9.95
CA PRO A 11 -8.60 -48.33 8.99
C PRO A 11 -8.42 -46.89 8.49
N LEU A 12 -9.46 -46.05 8.58
CA LEU A 12 -9.41 -44.64 8.17
C LEU A 12 -8.75 -43.72 9.21
N LEU A 13 -8.71 -44.13 10.49
CA LEU A 13 -8.03 -43.39 11.56
C LEU A 13 -6.51 -43.65 11.60
N TYR A 14 -6.03 -44.74 11.00
CA TYR A 14 -4.59 -45.00 10.89
C TYR A 14 -3.92 -44.35 9.67
N ALA A 15 -4.69 -44.00 8.63
CA ALA A 15 -4.18 -43.26 7.48
C ALA A 15 -4.04 -41.74 7.73
N SER A 16 -4.78 -41.19 8.70
CA SER A 16 -4.70 -39.76 9.07
C SER A 16 -3.61 -39.44 10.10
N GLY A 17 -3.08 -40.44 10.81
CA GLY A 17 -2.01 -40.25 11.81
C GLY A 17 -0.60 -40.10 11.22
N ILE A 18 -0.35 -40.59 9.99
CA ILE A 18 0.98 -40.54 9.35
C ILE A 18 1.14 -39.30 8.44
N CYS A 19 0.04 -38.63 8.07
CA CYS A 19 0.11 -37.37 7.32
C CYS A 19 0.18 -36.12 8.22
N ALA A 20 0.01 -36.26 9.54
CA ALA A 20 -0.01 -35.14 10.49
C ALA A 20 1.37 -34.77 11.09
N GLN A 21 2.47 -35.40 10.63
CA GLN A 21 3.84 -35.04 11.05
C GLN A 21 4.70 -34.39 9.97
N TYR A 22 4.15 -34.14 8.78
CA TYR A 22 4.75 -33.15 7.89
C TYR A 22 4.31 -31.77 8.35
N VAL A 23 5.00 -31.24 9.37
CA VAL A 23 5.20 -29.80 9.46
C VAL A 23 5.95 -29.46 8.17
N PRO A 24 5.37 -28.72 7.21
CA PRO A 24 6.18 -28.20 6.14
C PRO A 24 7.20 -27.28 6.82
N VAL A 25 8.44 -27.74 6.92
CA VAL A 25 9.55 -26.82 7.16
C VAL A 25 9.36 -25.76 6.08
N PRO A 26 9.14 -24.49 6.42
CA PRO A 26 9.01 -23.46 5.40
C PRO A 26 10.24 -23.59 4.53
N TRP A 27 10.06 -23.97 3.27
CA TRP A 27 11.13 -23.86 2.30
C TRP A 27 11.33 -22.36 2.15
N ALA A 28 12.15 -21.79 3.02
CA ALA A 28 12.73 -20.47 2.84
C ALA A 28 13.50 -20.59 1.54
N TYR A 29 12.86 -20.22 0.44
CA TYR A 29 13.53 -19.96 -0.80
C TYR A 29 14.33 -18.68 -0.55
N THR A 30 15.46 -18.79 0.14
CA THR A 30 16.47 -17.74 0.13
C THR A 30 16.96 -17.70 -1.30
N GLN A 31 16.37 -16.82 -2.10
CA GLN A 31 17.06 -16.41 -3.32
C GLN A 31 18.29 -15.67 -2.83
N ASP A 32 19.46 -16.31 -2.96
CA ASP A 32 20.76 -15.65 -2.85
C ASP A 32 20.96 -14.72 -4.06
N GLU A 33 20.02 -13.78 -4.25
CA GLU A 33 20.23 -12.67 -5.14
C GLU A 33 21.26 -11.73 -4.49
N PRO A 34 22.16 -11.14 -5.31
CA PRO A 34 23.15 -10.21 -4.79
C PRO A 34 22.45 -9.06 -4.07
N PRO A 35 23.03 -8.53 -2.98
CA PRO A 35 22.47 -7.39 -2.29
C PRO A 35 22.19 -6.22 -3.25
N VAL A 36 21.04 -5.58 -3.07
CA VAL A 36 20.67 -4.40 -3.85
C VAL A 36 21.38 -3.19 -3.26
N LYS A 37 22.25 -2.56 -4.04
CA LYS A 37 22.92 -1.32 -3.63
C LYS A 37 22.01 -0.13 -3.90
N VAL A 38 21.53 0.49 -2.83
CA VAL A 38 20.79 1.75 -2.90
C VAL A 38 21.77 2.91 -2.84
N THR A 39 21.51 4.00 -3.55
CA THR A 39 22.29 5.24 -3.47
C THR A 39 21.43 6.39 -3.00
N VAL A 40 21.97 7.25 -2.15
CA VAL A 40 21.33 8.49 -1.69
C VAL A 40 22.24 9.67 -2.01
N ASP A 41 21.71 10.74 -2.58
CA ASP A 41 22.44 11.97 -2.88
C ASP A 41 21.73 13.16 -2.24
N ALA A 42 22.30 13.66 -1.13
CA ALA A 42 21.78 14.80 -0.39
C ALA A 42 21.98 16.14 -1.11
N THR A 43 22.76 16.18 -2.20
CA THR A 43 22.97 17.40 -3.00
C THR A 43 21.80 17.67 -3.95
N VAL A 44 21.04 16.64 -4.30
CA VAL A 44 19.82 16.73 -5.10
C VAL A 44 18.63 16.77 -4.16
N ARG A 45 17.95 17.93 -4.12
CA ARG A 45 16.87 18.24 -3.17
C ARG A 45 15.57 18.49 -3.93
N TYR A 46 14.47 17.98 -3.38
CA TYR A 46 13.12 18.10 -3.94
C TYR A 46 12.23 18.90 -2.96
N GLN A 47 10.99 18.45 -2.74
CA GLN A 47 10.02 19.12 -1.89
C GLN A 47 10.36 19.05 -0.39
N THR A 48 9.85 20.04 0.35
CA THR A 48 9.84 20.03 1.83
C THR A 48 8.53 19.43 2.32
N MET A 49 8.60 18.47 3.24
CA MET A 49 7.44 17.74 3.73
C MET A 49 6.62 18.58 4.70
N ILE A 50 5.29 18.62 4.49
CA ILE A 50 4.29 19.15 5.42
C ILE A 50 3.98 18.09 6.47
N GLY A 51 3.62 16.87 6.04
CA GLY A 51 3.30 15.76 6.93
C GLY A 51 2.23 14.83 6.37
N GLY A 52 1.83 13.86 7.19
CA GLY A 52 0.74 12.94 6.90
C GLY A 52 -0.43 13.16 7.83
N GLY A 53 -1.65 12.86 7.37
CA GLY A 53 -2.83 13.11 8.17
C GLY A 53 -4.07 12.29 7.85
N CYS A 54 -5.17 12.74 8.44
CA CYS A 54 -6.51 12.24 8.22
C CYS A 54 -7.55 13.34 8.54
N SER A 55 -8.83 13.07 8.26
CA SER A 55 -9.94 14.00 8.47
C SER A 55 -10.96 13.52 9.52
N GLY A 56 -11.55 14.47 10.23
CA GLY A 56 -12.73 14.28 11.09
C GLY A 56 -14.06 14.71 10.43
N ALA A 57 -14.04 15.00 9.13
CA ALA A 57 -15.16 15.58 8.39
C ALA A 57 -16.46 14.74 8.41
N PHE A 58 -17.55 15.35 7.98
CA PHE A 58 -18.89 14.72 7.87
C PHE A 58 -19.44 14.12 9.17
N GLY A 59 -19.05 14.68 10.32
CA GLY A 59 -19.53 14.21 11.61
C GLY A 59 -18.83 12.95 12.11
N VAL A 60 -17.90 12.38 11.34
CA VAL A 60 -17.12 11.18 11.73
C VAL A 60 -16.31 11.42 13.00
N ALA A 61 -15.86 12.66 13.25
CA ALA A 61 -15.25 13.02 14.54
C ALA A 61 -16.16 12.73 15.75
N CYS A 62 -17.49 12.70 15.58
CA CYS A 62 -18.43 12.38 16.65
C CYS A 62 -18.44 10.89 17.02
N ASP A 63 -18.03 10.00 16.13
CA ASP A 63 -17.95 8.57 16.43
C ASP A 63 -16.83 8.31 17.45
N GLN A 64 -15.78 9.14 17.41
CA GLN A 64 -14.76 9.17 18.46
C GLN A 64 -15.18 10.02 19.66
N THR A 65 -15.55 11.29 19.44
CA THR A 65 -15.58 12.33 20.49
C THR A 65 -16.98 12.81 20.91
N GLY A 66 -18.01 12.29 20.23
CA GLY A 66 -19.41 12.61 20.50
C GLY A 66 -19.95 11.92 21.74
N SER A 67 -21.20 12.20 22.09
CA SER A 67 -21.84 11.69 23.31
C SER A 67 -22.02 10.17 23.33
N GLN A 68 -21.95 9.51 22.19
CA GLN A 68 -22.02 8.04 22.04
C GLN A 68 -20.69 7.44 21.58
N GLY A 69 -19.63 8.26 21.48
CA GLY A 69 -18.31 7.81 21.09
C GLY A 69 -17.57 7.09 22.22
N LEU A 70 -16.24 7.04 22.10
CA LEU A 70 -15.37 6.35 23.04
C LEU A 70 -15.40 6.97 24.45
N SER A 71 -14.99 6.20 25.45
CA SER A 71 -14.65 6.74 26.77
C SER A 71 -13.51 7.77 26.66
N PRO A 72 -13.43 8.79 27.54
CA PRO A 72 -12.38 9.81 27.45
C PRO A 72 -10.95 9.26 27.37
N SER A 73 -10.66 8.13 28.06
CA SER A 73 -9.38 7.44 27.96
C SER A 73 -9.13 6.85 26.58
N ASN A 74 -10.13 6.22 25.98
CA ASN A 74 -9.99 5.63 24.65
C ASN A 74 -10.01 6.68 23.53
N GLN A 75 -10.71 7.80 23.72
CA GLN A 75 -10.62 8.96 22.82
C GLN A 75 -9.17 9.46 22.71
N GLN A 76 -8.50 9.68 23.85
CA GLN A 76 -7.09 10.08 23.84
C GLN A 76 -6.20 8.96 23.30
N LEU A 77 -6.43 7.70 23.66
CA LEU A 77 -5.63 6.58 23.17
C LEU A 77 -5.69 6.43 21.64
N VAL A 78 -6.86 6.56 21.02
CA VAL A 78 -6.99 6.56 19.55
C VAL A 78 -6.24 7.76 18.94
N SER A 79 -6.36 8.94 19.55
CA SER A 79 -5.61 10.13 19.12
C SER A 79 -4.10 9.92 19.25
N ASP A 80 -3.62 9.23 20.28
CA ASP A 80 -2.21 8.89 20.45
C ASP A 80 -1.74 7.92 19.36
N TYR A 81 -2.53 6.89 19.03
CA TYR A 81 -2.23 5.98 17.93
C TYR A 81 -2.09 6.70 16.59
N LEU A 82 -2.94 7.69 16.33
CA LEU A 82 -2.93 8.47 15.09
C LEU A 82 -1.77 9.48 15.08
N PHE A 83 -1.69 10.37 16.06
CA PHE A 83 -0.91 11.60 15.97
C PHE A 83 0.42 11.57 16.72
N SER A 84 0.59 10.72 17.74
CA SER A 84 1.84 10.67 18.49
C SER A 84 3.01 10.33 17.57
N GLU A 85 4.10 11.13 17.63
CA GLU A 85 5.33 10.90 16.86
C GLU A 85 5.93 9.50 17.07
N ASN A 86 5.69 8.91 18.25
CA ASN A 86 6.19 7.58 18.59
C ASN A 86 5.30 6.44 18.09
N LEU A 87 4.08 6.72 17.62
CA LEU A 87 3.10 5.74 17.16
C LEU A 87 2.73 5.95 15.69
N GLY A 88 1.65 6.66 15.37
CA GLY A 88 1.22 6.90 13.98
C GLY A 88 1.99 8.02 13.29
N GLY A 89 2.49 8.99 14.05
CA GLY A 89 3.29 10.11 13.55
C GLY A 89 2.53 11.10 12.66
N LEU A 90 1.20 11.02 12.58
CA LEU A 90 0.41 11.99 11.82
C LEU A 90 0.61 13.40 12.39
N SER A 91 0.76 14.34 11.48
CA SER A 91 1.09 15.75 11.75
C SER A 91 0.19 16.72 11.00
N VAL A 92 -0.79 16.22 10.25
CA VAL A 92 -1.84 17.00 9.62
C VAL A 92 -3.20 16.50 10.09
N LEU A 93 -4.11 17.42 10.44
CA LEU A 93 -5.52 17.11 10.70
C LEU A 93 -6.37 18.02 9.82
N ARG A 94 -7.26 17.41 9.03
CA ARG A 94 -8.22 18.13 8.18
C ARG A 94 -9.57 18.23 8.89
N ASN A 95 -10.11 19.45 8.93
CA ASN A 95 -11.43 19.79 9.44
C ASN A 95 -12.29 20.33 8.29
N ARG A 96 -13.55 19.91 8.25
CA ARG A 96 -14.56 20.48 7.36
C ARG A 96 -15.05 21.81 7.93
N VAL A 97 -15.08 22.84 7.10
CA VAL A 97 -15.85 24.07 7.31
C VAL A 97 -17.27 23.80 6.85
N GLY A 98 -18.24 23.79 7.78
CA GLY A 98 -19.65 23.60 7.43
C GLY A 98 -20.22 24.77 6.63
N SER A 99 -21.40 24.55 6.04
CA SER A 99 -22.05 25.50 5.11
C SER A 99 -23.52 25.73 5.43
N SER A 100 -24.16 24.80 6.14
CA SER A 100 -25.55 24.91 6.53
C SER A 100 -25.71 25.59 7.89
N PRO A 101 -26.89 26.12 8.23
CA PRO A 101 -27.17 26.61 9.58
C PRO A 101 -27.04 25.57 10.69
N THR A 102 -27.06 24.27 10.35
CA THR A 102 -26.99 23.16 11.31
C THR A 102 -25.59 22.62 11.55
N ASP A 103 -24.67 22.86 10.62
CA ASP A 103 -23.30 22.35 10.67
C ASP A 103 -22.21 23.39 10.39
N GLY A 104 -22.57 24.64 10.11
CA GLY A 104 -21.65 25.76 9.91
C GLY A 104 -21.91 26.91 10.88
N ILE A 105 -21.03 27.92 10.82
CA ILE A 105 -21.04 29.04 11.78
C ILE A 105 -22.03 30.14 11.41
N LEU A 106 -22.65 30.11 10.23
CA LEU A 106 -23.62 31.12 9.82
C LEU A 106 -25.04 30.66 10.18
N GLY A 107 -25.60 31.22 11.26
CA GLY A 107 -26.93 30.82 11.74
C GLY A 107 -28.08 31.24 10.82
N SER A 108 -27.94 32.37 10.13
CA SER A 108 -28.89 32.81 9.11
C SER A 108 -28.24 33.73 8.10
N CYS A 109 -28.68 33.65 6.85
CA CYS A 109 -28.18 34.49 5.77
C CYS A 109 -28.44 35.99 6.01
N PRO A 110 -27.42 36.86 5.84
CA PRO A 110 -27.62 38.30 5.85
C PRO A 110 -28.45 38.73 4.62
N SER A 111 -29.13 39.87 4.72
CA SER A 111 -30.01 40.37 3.64
C SER A 111 -29.25 40.92 2.43
N THR A 112 -28.00 41.35 2.63
CA THR A 112 -27.07 41.83 1.60
C THR A 112 -25.64 41.45 2.02
N PRO A 113 -24.65 41.41 1.10
CA PRO A 113 -23.26 41.13 1.46
C PRO A 113 -22.66 42.06 2.51
N SER A 114 -23.15 43.31 2.59
CA SER A 114 -22.69 44.31 3.56
C SER A 114 -23.48 44.32 4.87
N ALA A 115 -24.56 43.55 4.98
CA ALA A 115 -25.33 43.49 6.22
C ALA A 115 -24.59 42.63 7.26
N PRO A 116 -24.74 42.91 8.56
CA PRO A 116 -24.10 42.12 9.61
C PRO A 116 -24.44 40.63 9.50
N ALA A 117 -23.43 39.77 9.51
CA ALA A 117 -23.60 38.33 9.55
C ALA A 117 -23.98 37.86 10.96
N ASN A 118 -24.81 36.83 11.03
CA ASN A 118 -25.24 36.22 12.29
C ASN A 118 -24.41 34.96 12.57
N TYR A 119 -23.17 35.16 13.01
CA TYR A 119 -22.28 34.06 13.33
C TYR A 119 -22.61 33.44 14.70
N SER A 120 -22.64 32.11 14.75
CA SER A 120 -22.66 31.33 15.98
C SER A 120 -21.24 31.02 16.43
N GLY A 121 -21.02 30.92 17.74
CA GLY A 121 -19.76 30.46 18.30
C GLY A 121 -19.52 28.97 18.06
N LEU A 122 -18.25 28.61 17.84
CA LEU A 122 -17.80 27.22 17.72
C LEU A 122 -17.88 26.49 19.07
N GLY A 123 -18.37 25.26 19.07
CA GLY A 123 -18.42 24.43 20.28
C GLY A 123 -19.59 24.71 21.23
N MET A 124 -20.59 25.51 20.83
CA MET A 124 -21.71 25.87 21.73
C MET A 124 -22.73 24.74 21.92
N ASN A 125 -22.85 23.83 20.96
CA ASN A 125 -23.69 22.65 21.06
C ASN A 125 -22.82 21.39 20.93
N GLU A 126 -22.60 20.71 22.05
CA GLU A 126 -21.72 19.55 22.20
C GLU A 126 -22.03 18.38 21.27
N SER A 127 -23.24 18.33 20.70
CA SER A 127 -23.70 17.28 19.79
C SER A 127 -23.54 17.61 18.30
N THR A 128 -22.99 18.77 17.95
CA THR A 128 -22.78 19.16 16.54
C THR A 128 -21.48 18.58 15.99
N ALA A 129 -21.44 18.37 14.66
CA ALA A 129 -20.24 17.91 13.96
C ALA A 129 -19.03 18.82 14.24
N ASP A 130 -19.22 20.14 14.23
CA ASP A 130 -18.16 21.11 14.55
C ASP A 130 -17.63 20.98 15.98
N SER A 131 -18.49 20.73 16.97
CA SER A 131 -18.04 20.47 18.35
C SER A 131 -17.21 19.19 18.45
N CYS A 132 -17.57 18.16 17.69
CA CYS A 132 -16.77 16.93 17.64
C CYS A 132 -15.43 17.14 16.93
N GLN A 133 -15.39 17.89 15.83
CA GLN A 133 -14.14 18.25 15.15
C GLN A 133 -13.22 19.08 16.06
N LEU A 134 -13.79 20.02 16.81
CA LEU A 134 -13.06 20.79 17.82
C LEU A 134 -12.42 19.87 18.88
N LYS A 135 -13.18 18.93 19.44
CA LYS A 135 -12.67 17.97 20.45
C LYS A 135 -11.59 17.06 19.88
N LEU A 136 -11.80 16.53 18.68
CA LEU A 136 -10.80 15.71 17.99
C LEU A 136 -9.50 16.52 17.79
N THR A 137 -9.62 17.78 17.37
CA THR A 137 -8.46 18.66 17.20
C THR A 137 -7.72 18.88 18.52
N GLN A 138 -8.43 19.12 19.62
CA GLN A 138 -7.81 19.27 20.95
C GLN A 138 -7.08 18.00 21.41
N GLN A 139 -7.68 16.82 21.20
CA GLN A 139 -7.05 15.54 21.54
C GLN A 139 -5.83 15.23 20.69
N ALA A 140 -5.92 15.53 19.39
CA ALA A 140 -4.82 15.40 18.45
C ALA A 140 -3.66 16.33 18.86
N MET A 141 -3.94 17.57 19.29
CA MET A 141 -2.93 18.51 19.78
C MET A 141 -2.25 18.06 21.08
N ASN A 142 -2.98 17.34 21.95
CA ASN A 142 -2.36 16.72 23.14
C ASN A 142 -1.34 15.63 22.75
N ALA A 143 -1.64 14.87 21.69
CA ALA A 143 -0.76 13.82 21.17
C ALA A 143 0.40 14.38 20.32
N ASN A 144 0.16 15.47 19.58
CA ASN A 144 1.11 16.17 18.73
C ASN A 144 0.85 17.69 18.76
N PRO A 145 1.60 18.46 19.59
CA PRO A 145 1.41 19.91 19.70
C PRO A 145 1.70 20.72 18.44
N ASP A 146 2.49 20.16 17.51
CA ASP A 146 2.94 20.85 16.27
C ASP A 146 2.06 20.51 15.06
N LEU A 147 0.77 20.22 15.29
CA LEU A 147 -0.17 19.86 14.23
C LEU A 147 -0.34 20.97 13.19
N PHE A 148 -0.28 20.57 11.92
CA PHE A 148 -0.73 21.38 10.80
C PHE A 148 -2.23 21.18 10.61
N ILE A 149 -3.01 22.21 10.92
CA ILE A 149 -4.48 22.12 10.84
C ILE A 149 -4.92 22.66 9.50
N TYR A 150 -5.54 21.82 8.68
CA TYR A 150 -6.17 22.22 7.43
C TYR A 150 -7.68 22.33 7.63
N ALA A 151 -8.24 23.52 7.43
CA ALA A 151 -9.69 23.70 7.38
C ALA A 151 -10.10 23.90 5.92
N ASP A 152 -11.08 23.13 5.44
CA ASP A 152 -11.54 23.25 4.06
C ASP A 152 -13.06 23.20 3.93
N ALA A 153 -13.59 24.00 3.01
CA ALA A 153 -15.01 24.18 2.82
C ALA A 153 -15.53 23.33 1.66
N TRP A 154 -16.48 22.44 1.96
CA TRP A 154 -17.21 21.71 0.92
C TRP A 154 -18.11 22.60 0.08
N SER A 155 -18.62 23.66 0.69
CA SER A 155 -19.55 24.58 0.06
C SER A 155 -19.54 25.92 0.78
N ALA A 156 -19.98 26.95 0.07
CA ALA A 156 -20.39 28.19 0.71
C ALA A 156 -21.84 28.07 1.24
N PRO A 157 -22.22 28.84 2.28
CA PRO A 157 -23.63 28.99 2.63
C PRO A 157 -24.49 29.37 1.43
N GLY A 158 -25.69 28.80 1.33
CA GLY A 158 -26.53 28.91 0.12
C GLY A 158 -26.78 30.35 -0.37
N CYS A 159 -26.92 31.34 0.53
CA CYS A 159 -27.07 32.74 0.13
C CYS A 159 -25.88 33.35 -0.61
N PHE A 160 -24.71 32.72 -0.56
CA PHE A 160 -23.53 33.16 -1.29
C PHE A 160 -23.44 32.52 -2.67
N LYS A 161 -24.36 31.60 -3.01
CA LYS A 161 -24.33 30.77 -4.20
C LYS A 161 -25.47 31.07 -5.17
N THR A 162 -25.26 30.74 -6.44
CA THR A 162 -26.22 30.96 -7.53
C THR A 162 -27.54 30.20 -7.39
N ASP A 163 -27.51 29.07 -6.69
CA ASP A 163 -28.63 28.14 -6.52
C ASP A 163 -29.36 28.29 -5.17
N SER A 164 -28.89 29.20 -4.30
CA SER A 164 -29.47 29.46 -2.98
C SER A 164 -29.49 28.23 -2.05
N THR A 165 -28.61 27.25 -2.26
CA THR A 165 -28.48 26.04 -1.44
C THR A 165 -27.01 25.68 -1.25
N ASP A 166 -26.67 24.95 -0.18
CA ASP A 166 -25.29 24.52 0.06
C ASP A 166 -24.97 23.15 -0.57
N ILE A 167 -25.95 22.44 -1.11
CA ILE A 167 -25.81 21.16 -1.82
C ILE A 167 -25.99 21.34 -3.34
N ASN A 168 -25.82 20.28 -4.15
CA ASN A 168 -26.05 20.24 -5.60
C ASN A 168 -25.10 21.06 -6.50
N GLY A 169 -23.91 21.43 -6.01
CA GLY A 169 -22.95 22.23 -6.78
C GLY A 169 -23.29 23.73 -6.77
N GLY A 170 -23.34 24.39 -7.91
CA GLY A 170 -23.61 25.84 -8.00
C GLY A 170 -22.36 26.69 -7.74
N LEU A 171 -22.39 27.95 -8.18
CA LEU A 171 -21.21 28.83 -8.20
C LEU A 171 -21.31 29.90 -7.12
N ILE A 172 -20.15 30.41 -6.65
CA ILE A 172 -20.11 31.62 -5.82
C ILE A 172 -20.65 32.80 -6.62
N CYS A 173 -21.67 33.47 -6.11
CA CYS A 173 -22.18 34.69 -6.72
C CYS A 173 -21.10 35.79 -6.77
N GLY A 174 -20.78 36.27 -7.97
CA GLY A 174 -19.76 37.29 -8.21
C GLY A 174 -18.56 36.80 -9.01
N VAL A 175 -18.36 35.48 -9.15
CA VAL A 175 -17.37 34.95 -10.11
C VAL A 175 -17.93 35.02 -11.53
N ARG A 176 -17.05 34.93 -12.53
CA ARG A 176 -17.43 34.92 -13.94
C ARG A 176 -18.47 33.84 -14.26
N GLY A 177 -19.36 34.15 -15.19
CA GLY A 177 -20.44 33.24 -15.60
C GLY A 177 -21.64 33.22 -14.64
N THR A 178 -21.62 33.99 -13.55
CA THR A 178 -22.77 34.14 -12.65
C THR A 178 -23.60 35.39 -12.94
N ASN A 179 -24.91 35.31 -12.66
CA ASN A 179 -25.84 36.44 -12.81
C ASN A 179 -26.65 36.60 -11.52
N CYS A 180 -25.97 36.98 -10.44
CA CYS A 180 -26.59 37.23 -9.14
C CYS A 180 -26.85 38.72 -8.92
N THR A 181 -27.86 39.04 -8.11
CA THR A 181 -28.17 40.42 -7.69
C THR A 181 -27.02 41.08 -6.94
N HIS A 182 -26.21 40.29 -6.23
CA HIS A 182 -25.12 40.73 -5.37
C HIS A 182 -23.85 39.93 -5.62
N ASP A 183 -22.70 40.58 -5.43
CA ASP A 183 -21.40 39.92 -5.33
C ASP A 183 -21.17 39.49 -3.88
N TRP A 184 -21.06 38.18 -3.67
CA TRP A 184 -20.92 37.56 -2.36
C TRP A 184 -19.49 37.09 -2.06
N ARG A 185 -18.53 37.32 -2.97
CA ARG A 185 -17.14 36.86 -2.80
C ARG A 185 -16.51 37.40 -1.51
N GLN A 186 -16.63 38.70 -1.23
CA GLN A 186 -16.06 39.24 0.03
C GLN A 186 -16.72 38.63 1.27
N ALA A 187 -18.04 38.49 1.28
CA ALA A 187 -18.76 37.91 2.42
C ALA A 187 -18.38 36.45 2.66
N TYR A 188 -18.11 35.68 1.60
CA TYR A 188 -17.62 34.31 1.74
C TYR A 188 -16.16 34.25 2.21
N ALA A 189 -15.29 35.15 1.75
CA ALA A 189 -13.93 35.26 2.29
C ALA A 189 -13.95 35.63 3.79
N ASP A 190 -14.83 36.54 4.20
CA ASP A 190 -15.02 36.92 5.60
C ASP A 190 -15.58 35.76 6.44
N TYR A 191 -16.46 34.94 5.88
CA TYR A 191 -16.96 33.70 6.50
C TYR A 191 -15.84 32.71 6.83
N LEU A 192 -14.92 32.47 5.88
CA LEU A 192 -13.79 31.57 6.08
C LEU A 192 -12.81 32.11 7.13
N VAL A 193 -12.57 33.43 7.14
CA VAL A 193 -11.73 34.09 8.16
C VAL A 193 -12.37 34.02 9.54
N GLU A 194 -13.70 34.19 9.64
CA GLU A 194 -14.42 34.07 10.90
C GLU A 194 -14.32 32.65 11.46
N TYR A 195 -14.41 31.62 10.62
CA TYR A 195 -14.19 30.23 11.06
C TYR A 195 -12.81 30.05 11.70
N VAL A 196 -11.76 30.59 11.07
CA VAL A 196 -10.40 30.55 11.63
C VAL A 196 -10.33 31.30 12.96
N ARG A 197 -10.91 32.51 13.03
CA ARG A 197 -10.97 33.32 14.25
C ARG A 197 -11.64 32.57 15.41
N LEU A 198 -12.72 31.83 15.14
CA LEU A 198 -13.42 31.04 16.16
C LEU A 198 -12.58 29.86 16.67
N TYR A 199 -11.76 29.22 15.83
CA TYR A 199 -10.78 28.22 16.29
C TYR A 199 -9.65 28.86 17.12
N GLU A 200 -9.18 30.04 16.73
CA GLU A 200 -8.18 30.79 17.50
C GLU A 200 -8.68 31.18 18.89
N GLU A 201 -9.95 31.54 19.04
CA GLU A 201 -10.58 31.77 20.36
C GLU A 201 -10.54 30.53 21.27
N LYS A 202 -10.44 29.33 20.68
CA LYS A 202 -10.27 28.06 21.40
C LYS A 202 -8.80 27.68 21.60
N GLY A 203 -7.86 28.55 21.25
CA GLY A 203 -6.43 28.31 21.36
C GLY A 203 -5.85 27.43 20.24
N ILE A 204 -6.57 27.28 19.13
CA ILE A 204 -6.17 26.41 18.02
C ILE A 204 -5.76 27.26 16.83
N ASN A 205 -4.54 27.05 16.33
CA ASN A 205 -4.03 27.75 15.17
C ASN A 205 -4.33 26.94 13.89
N VAL A 206 -5.31 27.38 13.09
CA VAL A 206 -5.55 26.80 11.75
C VAL A 206 -4.41 27.21 10.83
N SER A 207 -3.70 26.27 10.21
CA SER A 207 -2.51 26.53 9.38
C SER A 207 -2.85 26.86 7.92
N LEU A 208 -3.86 26.19 7.38
CA LEU A 208 -4.29 26.30 5.98
C LEU A 208 -5.81 26.41 5.93
N ILE A 209 -6.33 27.33 5.11
CA ILE A 209 -7.76 27.49 4.84
C ILE A 209 -8.03 27.28 3.35
N GLY A 210 -9.02 26.44 3.06
CA GLY A 210 -9.54 26.17 1.72
C GLY A 210 -10.98 26.64 1.55
N ALA A 211 -11.36 26.82 0.29
CA ALA A 211 -12.66 27.36 -0.09
C ALA A 211 -13.50 26.40 -0.94
N TYR A 212 -12.90 25.31 -1.39
CA TYR A 212 -13.51 24.35 -2.28
C TYR A 212 -12.95 22.97 -1.95
N ASN A 213 -13.84 22.03 -1.69
CA ASN A 213 -13.56 20.61 -1.84
C ASN A 213 -14.13 20.15 -3.17
N GLU A 214 -13.34 19.49 -4.00
CA GLU A 214 -13.78 18.83 -5.24
C GLU A 214 -14.67 19.71 -6.14
N PRO A 215 -14.21 20.91 -6.52
CA PRO A 215 -15.00 21.84 -7.32
C PRO A 215 -15.34 21.32 -8.74
N ASP A 216 -14.71 20.22 -9.15
CA ASP A 216 -14.89 19.52 -10.42
C ASP A 216 -15.89 18.34 -10.35
N PHE A 217 -16.56 18.11 -9.22
CA PHE A 217 -17.40 16.93 -9.00
C PHE A 217 -18.83 17.23 -8.53
N ASN A 218 -19.69 17.55 -9.49
CA ASN A 218 -21.08 17.92 -9.26
C ASN A 218 -22.00 17.54 -10.44
N PRO A 219 -23.33 17.44 -10.21
CA PRO A 219 -24.03 17.67 -8.94
C PRO A 219 -23.94 16.46 -8.00
N VAL A 220 -23.90 16.74 -6.69
CA VAL A 220 -24.02 15.73 -5.62
C VAL A 220 -25.07 16.14 -4.58
N THR A 221 -25.63 15.18 -3.86
CA THR A 221 -26.75 15.42 -2.92
C THR A 221 -26.31 15.92 -1.53
N TYR A 222 -25.02 16.18 -1.35
CA TYR A 222 -24.42 16.71 -0.12
C TYR A 222 -23.73 18.05 -0.39
N ALA A 223 -23.19 18.67 0.67
CA ALA A 223 -22.57 20.00 0.59
C ALA A 223 -21.51 20.02 -0.52
N SER A 224 -21.67 20.93 -1.47
CA SER A 224 -20.83 21.02 -2.66
C SER A 224 -20.93 22.38 -3.33
N MET A 225 -19.89 22.76 -4.08
CA MET A 225 -19.83 23.99 -4.86
C MET A 225 -18.92 23.82 -6.07
N ASP A 226 -19.32 24.35 -7.21
CA ASP A 226 -18.60 24.29 -8.48
C ASP A 226 -17.51 25.36 -8.58
N SER A 227 -16.40 25.02 -9.24
CA SER A 227 -15.45 26.01 -9.77
C SER A 227 -14.55 25.39 -10.84
N ASP A 228 -14.40 26.07 -11.97
CA ASP A 228 -13.23 25.88 -12.84
C ASP A 228 -12.04 26.75 -12.36
N GLY A 229 -10.87 26.64 -13.01
CA GLY A 229 -9.69 27.39 -12.57
C GLY A 229 -9.82 28.90 -12.83
N TYR A 230 -10.64 29.29 -13.80
CA TYR A 230 -10.91 30.69 -14.10
C TYR A 230 -11.80 31.37 -13.04
N GLN A 231 -12.81 30.65 -12.55
CA GLN A 231 -13.69 31.06 -11.46
C GLN A 231 -12.95 31.04 -10.13
N ALA A 232 -12.07 30.07 -9.91
CA ALA A 232 -11.17 30.04 -8.75
C ALA A 232 -10.28 31.29 -8.73
N ALA A 233 -9.78 31.75 -9.89
CA ALA A 233 -9.01 32.99 -9.97
C ALA A 233 -9.80 34.22 -9.48
N ASP A 234 -11.08 34.33 -9.87
CA ASP A 234 -11.95 35.46 -9.49
C ASP A 234 -12.21 35.49 -7.98
N PHE A 235 -12.29 34.32 -7.33
CA PHE A 235 -12.49 34.25 -5.89
C PHE A 235 -11.18 34.39 -5.12
N LEU A 236 -10.09 33.75 -5.56
CA LEU A 236 -8.77 33.84 -4.94
C LEU A 236 -8.21 35.28 -4.98
N GLU A 237 -8.57 36.08 -5.98
CA GLU A 237 -8.30 37.54 -6.00
C GLU A 237 -8.89 38.27 -4.78
N VAL A 238 -9.97 37.75 -4.21
CA VAL A 238 -10.63 38.30 -2.99
C VAL A 238 -10.17 37.58 -1.73
N LEU A 239 -10.16 36.24 -1.76
CA LEU A 239 -9.83 35.40 -0.59
C LEU A 239 -8.39 35.64 -0.13
N TYR A 240 -7.42 35.55 -1.04
CA TYR A 240 -6.01 35.62 -0.69
C TYR A 240 -5.64 36.92 0.05
N PRO A 241 -5.92 38.14 -0.47
CA PRO A 241 -5.63 39.36 0.28
C PRO A 241 -6.46 39.50 1.56
N THR A 242 -7.69 38.99 1.61
CA THR A 242 -8.52 39.00 2.83
C THR A 242 -7.86 38.16 3.93
N VAL A 243 -7.44 36.94 3.61
CA VAL A 243 -6.72 36.05 4.52
C VAL A 243 -5.39 36.67 4.96
N LYS A 244 -4.56 37.18 4.03
CA LYS A 244 -3.26 37.77 4.38
C LYS A 244 -3.37 39.07 5.20
N LYS A 245 -4.47 39.81 5.04
CA LYS A 245 -4.79 40.98 5.88
C LYS A 245 -5.18 40.57 7.29
N TYR A 246 -5.94 39.48 7.44
CA TYR A 246 -6.29 38.92 8.74
C TYR A 246 -5.05 38.38 9.46
N ARG A 247 -4.33 37.46 8.82
CA ARG A 247 -3.14 36.82 9.38
C ARG A 247 -2.16 36.42 8.28
N LYS A 248 -0.92 36.91 8.37
CA LYS A 248 0.09 36.73 7.29
C LYS A 248 0.55 35.28 7.13
N ASP A 249 0.62 34.54 8.23
CA ASP A 249 1.04 33.13 8.27
C ASP A 249 -0.10 32.14 7.98
N LEU A 250 -1.37 32.58 7.97
CA LEU A 250 -2.48 31.74 7.51
C LEU A 250 -2.34 31.47 6.01
N GLN A 251 -2.25 30.20 5.64
CA GLN A 251 -2.04 29.77 4.27
C GLN A 251 -3.39 29.55 3.56
N VAL A 252 -3.42 29.71 2.24
CA VAL A 252 -4.60 29.49 1.39
C VAL A 252 -4.35 28.31 0.45
N SER A 253 -5.28 27.36 0.39
CA SER A 253 -5.21 26.21 -0.53
C SER A 253 -5.85 26.52 -1.90
N CYS A 254 -5.44 25.78 -2.91
CA CYS A 254 -6.17 25.62 -4.16
C CYS A 254 -5.81 24.27 -4.81
N CYS A 255 -6.73 23.47 -5.34
CA CYS A 255 -8.18 23.65 -5.27
C CYS A 255 -8.93 22.37 -4.85
N ASP A 256 -8.24 21.36 -4.33
CA ASP A 256 -8.80 20.08 -3.89
C ASP A 256 -9.59 19.35 -4.98
N ALA A 257 -9.10 19.38 -6.23
CA ALA A 257 -9.74 18.62 -7.31
C ALA A 257 -9.76 17.12 -7.01
N THR A 258 -10.75 16.41 -7.54
CA THR A 258 -10.94 14.95 -7.31
C THR A 258 -9.79 14.05 -7.77
N GLY A 259 -8.82 14.57 -8.52
CA GLY A 259 -7.73 13.81 -9.11
C GLY A 259 -6.52 14.67 -9.47
N ALA A 260 -5.32 14.10 -9.47
CA ALA A 260 -4.09 14.81 -9.83
C ALA A 260 -4.14 15.44 -11.25
N ARG A 261 -4.79 14.79 -12.22
CA ARG A 261 -4.99 15.31 -13.58
C ARG A 261 -5.97 16.49 -13.58
N GLN A 262 -7.05 16.39 -12.82
CA GLN A 262 -8.06 17.42 -12.69
C GLN A 262 -7.46 18.67 -12.05
N GLU A 263 -6.67 18.49 -10.99
CA GLU A 263 -5.95 19.60 -10.35
C GLU A 263 -4.96 20.27 -11.32
N ARG A 264 -4.22 19.50 -12.13
CA ARG A 264 -3.35 20.07 -13.17
C ARG A 264 -4.13 20.92 -14.19
N ASN A 265 -5.38 20.57 -14.50
CA ASN A 265 -6.22 21.36 -15.39
C ASN A 265 -6.69 22.65 -14.70
N LEU A 266 -7.17 22.58 -13.45
CA LEU A 266 -7.55 23.75 -12.67
C LEU A 266 -6.39 24.72 -12.49
N LEU A 267 -5.21 24.23 -12.11
CA LEU A 267 -4.01 25.07 -11.95
C LEU A 267 -3.57 25.72 -13.26
N TYR A 268 -3.73 25.02 -14.39
CA TYR A 268 -3.45 25.60 -15.71
C TYR A 268 -4.40 26.76 -16.02
N GLU A 269 -5.71 26.56 -15.86
CA GLU A 269 -6.72 27.61 -16.08
C GLU A 269 -6.56 28.78 -15.12
N LEU A 270 -6.27 28.50 -13.85
CA LEU A 270 -5.98 29.48 -12.82
C LEU A 270 -4.78 30.36 -13.20
N ASP A 271 -3.69 29.76 -13.69
CA ASP A 271 -2.51 30.49 -14.17
C ASP A 271 -2.84 31.35 -15.39
N GLN A 272 -3.62 30.83 -16.35
CA GLN A 272 -4.09 31.61 -17.50
C GLN A 272 -4.95 32.82 -17.10
N ALA A 273 -5.71 32.70 -16.00
CA ALA A 273 -6.50 33.78 -15.44
C ALA A 273 -5.69 34.78 -14.61
N GLY A 274 -4.40 34.53 -14.38
CA GLY A 274 -3.52 35.36 -13.52
C GLY A 274 -3.60 35.04 -12.03
N GLY A 275 -4.29 33.96 -11.65
CA GLY A 275 -4.48 33.53 -10.26
C GLY A 275 -3.39 32.60 -9.71
N GLY A 276 -2.41 32.18 -10.53
CA GLY A 276 -1.40 31.16 -10.19
C GLY A 276 -0.48 31.48 -8.99
N LYS A 277 -0.59 32.68 -8.40
CA LYS A 277 0.12 33.09 -7.16
C LYS A 277 -0.80 33.52 -6.03
N ASN A 278 -2.12 33.38 -6.19
CA ASN A 278 -3.11 33.77 -5.19
C ASN A 278 -3.48 32.58 -4.27
N TYR A 279 -2.52 31.70 -4.01
CA TYR A 279 -2.62 30.57 -3.08
C TYR A 279 -1.21 30.17 -2.62
N ASP A 280 -1.10 29.47 -1.49
CA ASP A 280 0.19 29.08 -0.89
C ASP A 280 0.48 27.56 -1.02
N ILE A 281 -0.55 26.71 -1.02
CA ILE A 281 -0.41 25.25 -1.19
C ILE A 281 -1.38 24.76 -2.28
N ALA A 282 -0.87 24.03 -3.26
CA ALA A 282 -1.72 23.31 -4.20
C ALA A 282 -2.30 22.04 -3.55
N THR A 283 -3.59 21.77 -3.65
CA THR A 283 -4.22 20.64 -2.94
C THR A 283 -5.10 19.81 -3.88
N TRP A 284 -5.16 18.50 -3.68
CA TRP A 284 -5.74 17.56 -4.65
C TRP A 284 -6.06 16.19 -4.02
N HIS A 285 -6.90 15.39 -4.67
CA HIS A 285 -7.26 14.02 -4.26
C HIS A 285 -6.82 12.97 -5.30
N ASN A 286 -6.97 11.69 -4.97
CA ASN A 286 -6.58 10.57 -5.83
C ASN A 286 -7.76 9.81 -6.48
N TYR A 287 -9.01 10.24 -6.29
CA TYR A 287 -10.20 9.47 -6.71
C TYR A 287 -10.32 9.27 -8.23
N GLN A 288 -10.02 10.30 -9.03
CA GLN A 288 -10.19 10.23 -10.49
C GLN A 288 -8.88 10.05 -11.29
N SER A 289 -7.72 10.26 -10.67
CA SER A 289 -6.43 10.05 -11.32
C SER A 289 -5.25 10.06 -10.33
N MET A 290 -4.23 9.27 -10.67
CA MET A 290 -3.02 9.10 -9.87
C MET A 290 -1.98 10.22 -10.07
N PRO A 291 -1.08 10.41 -9.09
CA PRO A 291 0.09 11.28 -9.22
C PRO A 291 1.11 10.66 -10.20
N GLU A 292 1.06 11.06 -11.47
CA GLU A 292 1.94 10.53 -12.53
C GLU A 292 3.12 11.45 -12.88
N ARG A 293 3.03 12.74 -12.54
CA ARG A 293 4.03 13.77 -12.90
C ARG A 293 3.86 15.05 -12.05
N PRO A 294 4.89 15.90 -11.94
CA PRO A 294 4.82 17.11 -11.13
C PRO A 294 3.72 18.08 -11.57
N PHE A 295 3.19 18.81 -10.60
CA PHE A 295 2.25 19.91 -10.81
C PHE A 295 3.02 21.18 -11.24
N ASN A 296 2.41 21.99 -12.11
CA ASN A 296 2.95 23.32 -12.43
C ASN A 296 2.42 24.34 -11.42
N THR A 297 3.00 24.35 -10.22
CA THR A 297 2.53 25.17 -9.10
C THR A 297 3.23 26.52 -8.98
N GLN A 298 4.06 26.94 -9.95
CA GLN A 298 4.88 28.16 -9.87
C GLN A 298 5.84 28.22 -8.67
N GLY A 299 6.15 27.07 -8.06
CA GLY A 299 7.06 26.93 -6.92
C GLY A 299 6.36 26.71 -5.57
N GLN A 300 5.03 26.83 -5.51
CA GLN A 300 4.26 26.45 -4.32
C GLN A 300 4.30 24.93 -4.09
N PRO A 301 4.33 24.44 -2.84
CA PRO A 301 4.19 23.00 -2.55
C PRO A 301 2.82 22.46 -2.96
N ASN A 302 2.69 21.14 -3.06
CA ASN A 302 1.40 20.47 -3.22
C ASN A 302 1.15 19.41 -2.13
N MET A 303 -0.11 19.12 -1.82
CA MET A 303 -0.53 18.16 -0.79
C MET A 303 -1.74 17.36 -1.27
N GLU A 304 -1.69 16.05 -1.08
CA GLU A 304 -2.87 15.19 -1.18
C GLU A 304 -3.66 15.29 0.14
N THR A 305 -4.95 15.63 0.08
CA THR A 305 -5.73 16.14 1.23
C THR A 305 -6.87 15.23 1.68
N GLU A 306 -7.21 14.23 0.89
CA GLU A 306 -8.25 13.25 1.16
C GLU A 306 -8.19 12.14 0.10
N TRP A 307 -8.02 10.91 0.59
CA TRP A 307 -8.27 9.77 -0.26
C TRP A 307 -8.60 8.50 0.49
N SER A 308 -9.41 7.68 -0.16
CA SER A 308 -9.54 6.25 0.09
C SER A 308 -9.71 5.53 -1.24
N ASP A 309 -9.36 4.25 -1.28
CA ASP A 309 -9.51 3.46 -2.51
C ASP A 309 -11.01 3.20 -2.79
N GLY A 310 -11.84 3.14 -1.76
CA GLY A 310 -13.31 3.07 -1.85
C GLY A 310 -13.83 1.73 -2.36
N SER A 311 -12.94 0.82 -2.78
CA SER A 311 -13.28 -0.49 -3.34
C SER A 311 -13.09 -1.65 -2.37
N GLY A 312 -12.54 -1.37 -1.18
CA GLY A 312 -12.18 -2.37 -0.17
C GLY A 312 -13.10 -2.39 1.05
N SER A 313 -12.90 -3.37 1.92
CA SER A 313 -13.40 -3.35 3.29
C SER A 313 -12.28 -2.97 4.26
N PHE A 314 -12.65 -2.61 5.50
CA PHE A 314 -11.65 -2.44 6.55
C PHE A 314 -10.88 -3.74 6.76
N ASN A 315 -9.55 -3.65 6.83
CA ASN A 315 -8.68 -4.78 7.11
C ASN A 315 -7.50 -4.36 8.00
N THR A 316 -6.90 -5.36 8.63
CA THR A 316 -5.71 -5.23 9.48
C THR A 316 -4.51 -5.97 8.89
N THR A 317 -4.50 -6.15 7.56
CA THR A 317 -3.50 -6.93 6.81
C THR A 317 -2.52 -6.03 6.06
N TRP A 318 -1.24 -6.41 6.07
CA TRP A 318 -0.18 -5.62 5.43
C TRP A 318 -0.08 -5.92 3.93
N ASP A 319 0.01 -7.20 3.57
CA ASP A 319 0.11 -7.70 2.19
C ASP A 319 -0.28 -9.19 2.22
N THR A 320 -1.56 -9.47 2.46
CA THR A 320 -2.05 -10.85 2.66
C THR A 320 -2.96 -11.27 1.52
N THR A 321 -3.84 -10.37 1.08
CA THR A 321 -4.89 -10.68 0.11
C THR A 321 -4.63 -10.06 -1.25
N GLY A 322 -3.70 -9.11 -1.33
CA GLY A 322 -3.45 -8.31 -2.54
C GLY A 322 -4.58 -7.32 -2.83
N GLN A 323 -5.40 -7.00 -1.83
CA GLN A 323 -6.40 -5.94 -1.93
C GLN A 323 -5.72 -4.57 -1.95
N LEU A 324 -6.30 -3.63 -2.68
CA LEU A 324 -5.76 -2.27 -2.85
C LEU A 324 -5.78 -1.44 -1.54
N ALA A 325 -6.58 -1.88 -0.58
CA ALA A 325 -6.76 -1.24 0.72
C ALA A 325 -5.82 -1.76 1.82
N GLU A 326 -4.86 -2.64 1.52
CA GLU A 326 -3.87 -3.18 2.49
C GLU A 326 -2.68 -2.22 2.71
N GLY A 327 -1.96 -2.40 3.82
CA GLY A 327 -0.88 -1.49 4.23
C GLY A 327 0.24 -1.30 3.20
N LEU A 328 0.69 -2.37 2.54
CA LEU A 328 1.75 -2.30 1.53
C LEU A 328 1.33 -1.41 0.35
N GLN A 329 0.09 -1.54 -0.11
CA GLN A 329 -0.41 -0.76 -1.23
C GLN A 329 -0.45 0.74 -0.88
N TRP A 330 -0.85 1.09 0.34
CA TRP A 330 -0.80 2.49 0.81
C TRP A 330 0.62 3.04 0.89
N ALA A 331 1.61 2.21 1.25
CA ALA A 331 3.02 2.62 1.19
C ALA A 331 3.46 2.92 -0.26
N ILE A 332 3.01 2.13 -1.23
CA ILE A 332 3.28 2.32 -2.66
C ILE A 332 2.62 3.60 -3.18
N TYR A 333 1.37 3.88 -2.81
CA TYR A 333 0.68 5.10 -3.24
C TYR A 333 1.38 6.37 -2.75
N MET A 334 1.77 6.42 -1.47
CA MET A 334 2.56 7.54 -0.95
C MET A 334 3.91 7.67 -1.64
N HIS A 335 4.60 6.55 -1.91
CA HIS A 335 5.85 6.57 -2.66
C HIS A 335 5.67 7.22 -4.04
N GLN A 336 4.63 6.85 -4.78
CA GLN A 336 4.32 7.40 -6.09
C GLN A 336 4.04 8.90 -6.03
N ALA A 337 3.25 9.37 -5.05
CA ALA A 337 2.99 10.79 -4.87
C ALA A 337 4.27 11.59 -4.60
N PHE A 338 5.13 11.10 -3.71
CA PHE A 338 6.37 11.79 -3.34
C PHE A 338 7.38 11.83 -4.49
N VAL A 339 7.49 10.76 -5.28
CA VAL A 339 8.49 10.63 -6.34
C VAL A 339 8.03 11.23 -7.66
N PHE A 340 6.76 11.02 -8.05
CA PHE A 340 6.27 11.44 -9.36
C PHE A 340 5.67 12.83 -9.35
N SER A 341 5.10 13.30 -8.24
CA SER A 341 4.41 14.60 -8.20
C SER A 341 4.97 15.59 -7.17
N ASP A 342 6.13 15.29 -6.59
CA ASP A 342 6.79 16.10 -5.55
C ASP A 342 5.82 16.49 -4.41
N THR A 343 4.91 15.59 -4.07
CA THR A 343 3.88 15.83 -3.07
C THR A 343 4.50 16.00 -1.68
N SER A 344 4.09 17.06 -0.99
CA SER A 344 4.64 17.49 0.29
C SER A 344 3.85 16.96 1.49
N GLY A 345 2.59 16.55 1.31
CA GLY A 345 1.81 15.89 2.35
C GLY A 345 0.79 14.93 1.78
N TYR A 346 0.34 13.97 2.59
CA TYR A 346 -0.57 12.90 2.16
C TYR A 346 -1.56 12.57 3.26
N LEU A 347 -2.85 12.56 2.97
CA LEU A 347 -3.91 12.38 3.95
C LEU A 347 -4.76 11.15 3.58
N HIS A 348 -4.90 10.23 4.52
CA HIS A 348 -5.99 9.26 4.41
C HIS A 348 -7.32 9.99 4.60
N TRP A 349 -8.43 9.40 4.14
CA TRP A 349 -9.73 10.04 4.25
C TRP A 349 -10.16 10.31 5.70
N TRP A 350 -10.76 9.34 6.39
CA TRP A 350 -11.18 9.51 7.78
C TRP A 350 -10.16 8.94 8.79
N CYS A 351 -10.07 9.61 9.94
CA CYS A 351 -9.24 9.18 11.05
C CYS A 351 -9.79 7.92 11.72
N ALA A 352 -10.97 8.02 12.32
CA ALA A 352 -11.61 6.95 13.06
C ALA A 352 -13.14 7.05 12.95
N GLN A 353 -13.81 5.92 12.71
CA GLN A 353 -15.26 5.85 12.54
C GLN A 353 -15.80 4.60 13.23
N ASP A 354 -17.02 4.66 13.76
CA ASP A 354 -17.73 3.47 14.18
C ASP A 354 -18.31 2.74 12.96
N ASN A 355 -18.06 1.43 12.93
CA ASN A 355 -18.55 0.45 11.96
C ASN A 355 -19.30 0.98 10.70
N PRO A 356 -18.62 1.27 9.56
CA PRO A 356 -19.29 1.40 8.26
C PRO A 356 -19.83 0.05 7.71
N GLY A 357 -19.76 -1.03 8.50
CA GLY A 357 -20.09 -2.40 8.09
C GLY A 357 -18.93 -3.11 7.40
N ASN A 358 -19.11 -4.40 7.10
CA ASN A 358 -18.19 -5.19 6.25
C ASN A 358 -18.48 -4.96 4.75
N THR A 359 -18.87 -3.73 4.39
CA THR A 359 -19.30 -3.35 3.04
C THR A 359 -18.15 -2.71 2.26
N THR A 360 -18.28 -2.71 0.94
CA THR A 360 -17.36 -1.98 0.04
C THR A 360 -17.41 -0.48 0.36
N GLY A 361 -16.26 0.14 0.60
CA GLY A 361 -16.12 1.56 0.99
C GLY A 361 -15.75 1.79 2.46
N SER A 362 -15.75 0.73 3.29
CA SER A 362 -15.28 0.77 4.68
C SER A 362 -13.75 0.89 4.83
N ASP A 363 -13.01 0.92 3.72
CA ASP A 363 -11.57 1.15 3.72
C ASP A 363 -11.19 2.61 3.98
N ALA A 364 -12.16 3.52 4.01
CA ALA A 364 -11.95 4.94 4.13
C ALA A 364 -11.53 5.45 5.53
N ILE A 365 -11.22 4.54 6.45
CA ILE A 365 -10.80 4.85 7.84
C ILE A 365 -9.44 4.25 8.20
N LEU A 366 -8.69 4.92 9.08
CA LEU A 366 -7.43 4.39 9.63
C LEU A 366 -7.66 3.55 10.90
N VAL A 367 -8.65 3.90 11.71
CA VAL A 367 -9.02 3.20 12.95
C VAL A 367 -10.51 2.87 12.93
N ARG A 368 -10.87 1.61 13.14
CA ARG A 368 -12.27 1.18 13.27
C ARG A 368 -12.66 1.19 14.73
N LEU A 369 -13.78 1.82 15.05
CA LEU A 369 -14.37 1.83 16.39
C LEU A 369 -15.48 0.78 16.49
N ASP A 370 -15.56 0.11 17.64
CA ASP A 370 -16.63 -0.83 18.00
C ASP A 370 -16.97 -0.67 19.49
N GLY A 371 -18.05 0.07 19.77
CA GLY A 371 -18.38 0.52 21.11
C GLY A 371 -17.23 1.32 21.72
N ASP A 372 -16.76 0.94 22.91
CA ASP A 372 -15.60 1.54 23.57
C ASP A 372 -14.29 0.81 23.25
N THR A 373 -14.21 0.10 22.12
CA THR A 373 -12.99 -0.58 21.66
C THR A 373 -12.63 -0.15 20.24
N PHE A 374 -11.42 -0.46 19.78
CA PHE A 374 -10.97 -0.08 18.46
C PHE A 374 -9.97 -1.07 17.85
N GLU A 375 -9.87 -1.04 16.53
CA GLU A 375 -8.90 -1.77 15.74
C GLU A 375 -8.14 -0.82 14.81
N VAL A 376 -6.83 -1.01 14.73
CA VAL A 376 -5.94 -0.18 13.91
C VAL A 376 -5.62 -0.88 12.59
N SER A 377 -5.86 -0.19 11.47
CA SER A 377 -5.52 -0.71 10.14
C SER A 377 -4.02 -0.80 9.91
N ARG A 378 -3.60 -1.63 8.94
CA ARG A 378 -2.21 -1.64 8.46
C ARG A 378 -1.86 -0.45 7.57
N ARG A 379 -2.87 0.28 7.10
CA ARG A 379 -2.72 1.57 6.41
C ARG A 379 -2.08 2.60 7.32
N LEU A 380 -2.52 2.73 8.59
CA LEU A 380 -1.88 3.63 9.55
C LEU A 380 -0.38 3.31 9.73
N TRP A 381 -0.02 2.02 9.74
CA TRP A 381 1.38 1.62 9.83
C TRP A 381 2.20 1.94 8.56
N ALA A 382 1.55 2.03 7.39
CA ALA A 382 2.19 2.53 6.18
C ALA A 382 2.51 4.03 6.32
N PHE A 383 1.56 4.83 6.82
CA PHE A 383 1.78 6.26 7.12
C PHE A 383 2.89 6.43 8.17
N ALA A 384 2.85 5.65 9.24
CA ALA A 384 3.85 5.66 10.29
C ALA A 384 5.26 5.31 9.79
N GLY A 385 5.37 4.46 8.76
CA GLY A 385 6.63 4.13 8.09
C GLY A 385 7.31 5.33 7.43
N TYR A 386 6.55 6.37 7.09
CA TYR A 386 7.06 7.66 6.61
C TYR A 386 7.12 8.70 7.73
N PHE A 387 5.99 9.04 8.33
CA PHE A 387 5.82 10.30 9.06
C PHE A 387 6.32 10.30 10.51
N ARG A 388 6.66 9.14 11.07
CA ARG A 388 7.44 9.09 12.32
C ARG A 388 8.90 9.53 12.11
N PHE A 389 9.41 9.37 10.89
CA PHE A 389 10.84 9.52 10.61
C PHE A 389 11.13 10.71 9.69
N ALA A 390 10.31 10.94 8.66
CA ALA A 390 10.33 12.15 7.83
C ALA A 390 9.41 13.19 8.46
N ARG A 391 9.91 13.90 9.49
CA ARG A 391 9.10 14.85 10.27
C ARG A 391 8.80 16.12 9.48
N PRO A 392 7.77 16.91 9.88
CA PRO A 392 7.44 18.18 9.24
C PRO A 392 8.66 19.09 9.03
N GLY A 393 8.84 19.52 7.79
CA GLY A 393 9.96 20.34 7.33
C GLY A 393 11.22 19.56 6.96
N SER A 394 11.18 18.22 6.94
CA SER A 394 12.21 17.42 6.27
C SER A 394 12.20 17.68 4.76
N VAL A 395 13.35 17.56 4.11
CA VAL A 395 13.50 17.76 2.67
C VAL A 395 13.70 16.40 2.01
N ARG A 396 12.90 16.07 1.00
CA ARG A 396 13.14 14.87 0.18
C ARG A 396 14.44 15.06 -0.59
N ILE A 397 15.34 14.09 -0.48
CA ILE A 397 16.61 14.03 -1.20
C ILE A 397 16.61 12.82 -2.15
N ASP A 398 17.52 12.82 -3.11
CA ASP A 398 17.55 11.79 -4.13
C ASP A 398 17.93 10.43 -3.57
N ALA A 399 17.20 9.40 -4.00
CA ALA A 399 17.42 8.02 -3.61
C ALA A 399 17.08 7.10 -4.79
N ILE A 400 18.00 6.21 -5.13
CA ILE A 400 17.88 5.34 -6.30
C ILE A 400 18.10 3.88 -5.88
N SER A 401 17.22 3.01 -6.37
CA SER A 401 17.35 1.56 -6.31
C SER A 401 17.41 0.99 -7.72
N PRO A 402 18.39 0.12 -8.04
CA PRO A 402 18.43 -0.58 -9.32
C PRO A 402 17.44 -1.75 -9.39
N ALA A 403 16.82 -2.13 -8.28
CA ALA A 403 15.82 -3.21 -8.25
C ALA A 403 14.40 -2.64 -8.42
N GLU A 404 13.72 -3.05 -9.49
CA GLU A 404 12.38 -2.54 -9.83
C GLU A 404 11.34 -2.76 -8.73
N ASN A 405 11.46 -3.86 -7.98
CA ASN A 405 10.58 -4.25 -6.88
C ASN A 405 11.00 -3.70 -5.51
N LEU A 406 11.98 -2.81 -5.47
CA LEU A 406 12.42 -2.15 -4.25
C LEU A 406 12.29 -0.63 -4.43
N LYS A 407 11.25 -0.05 -3.84
CA LYS A 407 11.00 1.39 -3.88
C LYS A 407 11.71 2.06 -2.72
N VAL A 408 12.42 3.15 -2.99
CA VAL A 408 13.21 3.86 -1.98
C VAL A 408 12.98 5.34 -2.09
N THR A 409 12.77 5.98 -0.95
CA THR A 409 12.82 7.45 -0.80
C THR A 409 13.78 7.79 0.32
N ALA A 410 14.30 9.01 0.34
CA ALA A 410 15.12 9.51 1.43
C ALA A 410 14.74 10.95 1.78
N PHE A 411 14.82 11.28 3.07
CA PHE A 411 14.45 12.57 3.62
C PHE A 411 15.50 13.01 4.63
N GLU A 412 15.94 14.27 4.53
CA GLU A 412 16.82 14.90 5.49
C GLU A 412 15.99 15.76 6.44
N ASN A 413 15.98 15.40 7.72
CA ASN A 413 15.29 16.17 8.76
C ASN A 413 16.05 17.45 9.11
N LYS A 414 15.34 18.43 9.71
CA LYS A 414 15.93 19.69 10.18
C LYS A 414 17.08 19.52 11.19
N ASN A 415 17.10 18.40 11.92
CA ASN A 415 18.16 18.06 12.87
C ASN A 415 19.34 17.29 12.22
N GLY A 416 19.33 17.10 10.90
CA GLY A 416 20.37 16.42 10.13
C GLY A 416 20.26 14.89 10.09
N THR A 417 19.24 14.28 10.71
CA THR A 417 19.02 12.83 10.59
C THR A 417 18.40 12.48 9.24
N LEU A 418 18.72 11.29 8.73
CA LEU A 418 18.14 10.77 7.49
C LEU A 418 17.06 9.73 7.79
N ALA A 419 15.91 9.86 7.14
CA ALA A 419 14.88 8.85 7.06
C ALA A 419 14.89 8.23 5.67
N ILE A 420 14.95 6.90 5.56
CA ILE A 420 15.03 6.20 4.27
C ILE A 420 13.97 5.09 4.23
N PRO A 421 12.69 5.42 3.92
CA PRO A 421 11.66 4.41 3.73
C PRO A 421 11.99 3.51 2.53
N VAL A 422 11.97 2.20 2.76
CA VAL A 422 12.22 1.16 1.76
C VAL A 422 11.02 0.23 1.70
N ILE A 423 10.40 0.12 0.53
CA ILE A 423 9.27 -0.75 0.27
C ILE A 423 9.73 -1.90 -0.61
N ASN A 424 9.63 -3.12 -0.07
CA ASN A 424 9.90 -4.33 -0.81
C ASN A 424 8.59 -4.89 -1.37
N GLU A 425 8.36 -4.69 -2.66
CA GLU A 425 7.23 -5.28 -3.40
C GLU A 425 7.50 -6.74 -3.80
N ALA A 426 8.69 -7.27 -3.48
CA ALA A 426 8.98 -8.67 -3.68
C ALA A 426 8.25 -9.54 -2.65
N HIS A 427 7.64 -10.63 -3.11
CA HIS A 427 7.13 -11.69 -2.23
C HIS A 427 8.23 -12.61 -1.66
N PHE A 428 9.44 -12.09 -1.47
CA PHE A 428 10.56 -12.78 -0.83
C PHE A 428 11.53 -11.75 -0.23
N GLU A 429 12.42 -12.21 0.66
CA GLU A 429 13.41 -11.36 1.33
C GLU A 429 14.45 -10.80 0.34
N ARG A 430 14.72 -9.49 0.44
CA ARG A 430 15.79 -8.80 -0.30
C ARG A 430 16.84 -8.29 0.69
N GLN A 431 18.11 -8.57 0.40
CA GLN A 431 19.22 -7.91 1.08
C GLN A 431 19.47 -6.54 0.45
N VAL A 432 19.56 -5.51 1.27
CA VAL A 432 19.86 -4.15 0.82
C VAL A 432 21.21 -3.72 1.41
N GLU A 433 22.12 -3.31 0.53
CA GLU A 433 23.36 -2.65 0.92
C GLU A 433 23.10 -1.17 1.16
N GLN A 434 23.55 -0.70 2.33
CA GLN A 434 23.22 0.63 2.84
C GLN A 434 23.61 1.74 1.84
N PRO A 435 22.71 2.70 1.58
CA PRO A 435 23.05 3.90 0.85
C PRO A 435 23.98 4.78 1.70
N TYR A 436 25.24 4.90 1.30
CA TYR A 436 26.10 5.97 1.79
C TYR A 436 25.98 7.17 0.85
N PRO A 437 25.80 8.40 1.38
CA PRO A 437 25.90 9.59 0.55
C PRO A 437 27.32 9.75 0.01
N GLN A 438 27.46 9.85 -1.32
CA GLN A 438 28.71 10.25 -1.98
C GLN A 438 28.91 11.77 -1.86
N SER A 439 28.86 12.34 -0.64
CA SER A 439 29.51 13.62 -0.30
C SER A 439 29.15 14.07 1.13
N THR A 440 30.19 14.50 1.85
CA THR A 440 30.14 15.36 3.05
C THR A 440 29.54 14.83 4.36
N LEU A 441 30.04 13.69 4.86
CA LEU A 441 30.19 13.50 6.31
C LEU A 441 31.69 13.30 6.64
N PRO A 442 32.21 13.84 7.76
CA PRO A 442 33.62 13.70 8.12
C PRO A 442 34.04 12.23 8.10
N ALA A 443 35.13 11.95 7.39
CA ALA A 443 35.65 10.62 7.12
C ALA A 443 36.10 9.89 8.40
N THR A 444 35.18 9.31 9.16
CA THR A 444 35.46 8.27 10.17
C THR A 444 34.16 7.56 10.54
N ARG A 445 33.82 6.50 9.79
CA ARG A 445 33.10 5.27 10.19
C ARG A 445 32.56 4.60 8.93
N SER A 446 33.25 3.54 8.49
CA SER A 446 32.71 2.58 7.53
C SER A 446 32.11 1.44 8.33
N SER A 447 30.80 1.28 8.30
CA SER A 447 30.11 0.10 8.81
C SER A 447 29.11 -0.40 7.77
N THR A 448 29.24 -1.65 7.36
CA THR A 448 28.26 -2.33 6.50
C THR A 448 27.08 -2.76 7.38
N LEU A 449 25.90 -2.18 7.19
CA LEU A 449 24.67 -2.67 7.79
C LEU A 449 23.91 -3.50 6.76
N THR A 450 23.67 -4.77 7.08
CA THR A 450 22.84 -5.68 6.28
C THR A 450 21.39 -5.53 6.70
N LEU A 451 20.54 -4.94 5.85
CA LEU A 451 19.10 -4.87 6.08
C LEU A 451 18.45 -6.17 5.59
N ARG A 452 17.92 -6.98 6.53
CA ARG A 452 17.03 -8.11 6.23
C ARG A 452 15.58 -7.63 6.17
N ALA A 453 15.09 -7.32 4.98
CA ALA A 453 13.67 -7.02 4.78
C ALA A 453 12.88 -8.33 4.68
N VAL A 454 12.52 -8.92 5.82
CA VAL A 454 11.56 -10.03 5.87
C VAL A 454 10.15 -9.44 5.77
N ALA A 455 9.60 -9.40 4.56
CA ALA A 455 8.17 -9.24 4.36
C ALA A 455 7.49 -10.59 4.66
N SER A 456 7.36 -10.93 5.95
CA SER A 456 6.40 -11.92 6.45
C SER A 456 6.39 -11.90 7.98
N GLY A 457 5.41 -11.21 8.58
CA GLY A 457 5.10 -11.29 10.01
C GLY A 457 4.98 -9.94 10.72
N PRO A 458 4.24 -9.89 11.85
CA PRO A 458 3.68 -8.67 12.42
C PRO A 458 4.70 -7.89 13.28
N HIS A 459 5.89 -7.60 12.78
CA HIS A 459 6.82 -6.68 13.45
C HIS A 459 7.65 -5.94 12.41
N ALA A 460 7.18 -4.76 12.02
CA ALA A 460 8.04 -3.80 11.33
C ALA A 460 9.17 -3.42 12.29
N THR A 461 10.38 -3.90 12.03
CA THR A 461 11.57 -3.55 12.81
C THR A 461 12.20 -2.34 12.13
N TYR A 462 12.13 -1.18 12.78
CA TYR A 462 12.85 0.04 12.38
C TYR A 462 13.88 0.35 13.46
N MET A 463 15.16 0.48 13.08
CA MET A 463 16.26 0.76 14.00
C MET A 463 16.56 2.25 14.09
N GLN A 464 16.71 2.73 15.32
CA GLN A 464 17.28 4.02 15.68
C GLN A 464 18.82 3.87 15.80
N SER A 465 19.59 4.86 15.35
CA SER A 465 21.04 4.85 15.48
C SER A 465 21.47 5.28 16.89
N ASP A 466 21.89 4.35 17.73
CA ASP A 466 22.56 4.69 18.99
C ASP A 466 24.01 5.11 18.73
N THR A 467 24.29 6.41 18.88
CA THR A 467 25.66 6.95 18.90
C THR A 467 25.88 7.84 20.12
N ALA A 468 25.93 7.23 21.30
CA ALA A 468 26.50 7.73 22.56
C ALA A 468 26.52 6.52 23.51
N GLU A 469 27.51 6.15 24.31
CA GLU A 469 28.72 6.78 24.82
C GLU A 469 29.50 5.62 25.48
N ALA A 470 30.79 5.44 25.16
CA ALA A 470 31.63 4.43 25.82
C ALA A 470 32.57 5.14 26.79
N ALA A 471 32.23 5.16 28.09
CA ALA A 471 33.19 5.26 29.19
C ALA A 471 32.53 4.91 30.54
N HIS A 472 33.21 4.03 31.29
CA HIS A 472 32.90 3.52 32.65
C HIS A 472 31.81 2.44 32.70
N SER A 473 31.97 1.27 33.32
CA SER A 473 32.98 0.80 34.28
C SER A 473 33.05 -0.73 34.22
N ALA A 474 34.26 -1.27 34.43
CA ALA A 474 34.50 -2.69 34.59
C ALA A 474 33.76 -3.24 35.83
N MET A 475 33.24 -4.47 35.74
CA MET A 475 33.48 -5.55 36.71
C MET A 475 32.69 -6.83 36.37
N THR A 476 33.45 -7.92 36.25
CA THR A 476 33.14 -9.32 36.65
C THR A 476 31.99 -10.08 35.97
N SER A 477 32.35 -10.97 35.02
CA SER A 477 31.63 -12.23 34.78
C SER A 477 32.43 -13.40 35.38
N PRO A 478 31.80 -14.35 36.12
CA PRO A 478 32.45 -15.58 36.57
C PRO A 478 32.40 -16.68 35.50
N ASN A 479 33.52 -17.38 35.38
CA ASN A 479 33.71 -18.63 34.64
C ASN A 479 32.76 -19.74 35.10
N LEU A 480 32.22 -20.51 34.15
CA LEU A 480 31.78 -21.89 34.35
C LEU A 480 32.29 -22.77 33.18
N PRO A 481 32.67 -24.05 33.43
CA PRO A 481 33.69 -24.74 32.68
C PRO A 481 33.16 -25.63 31.55
N LEU A 482 33.94 -25.72 30.48
CA LEU A 482 33.80 -26.64 29.36
C LEU A 482 34.07 -28.09 29.82
N GLN A 483 33.16 -29.00 29.49
CA GLN A 483 33.37 -30.46 29.62
C GLN A 483 34.27 -30.97 28.47
N PRO A 484 35.16 -31.95 28.74
CA PRO A 484 36.17 -32.40 27.77
C PRO A 484 35.62 -33.44 26.78
N HIS A 485 36.06 -33.30 25.52
CA HIS A 485 35.93 -34.31 24.46
C HIS A 485 36.85 -35.52 24.73
N PRO A 486 36.48 -36.75 24.32
CA PRO A 486 37.31 -37.93 24.52
C PRO A 486 38.48 -37.98 23.53
N GLU A 487 39.68 -38.23 24.06
CA GLU A 487 40.94 -38.42 23.34
C GLU A 487 41.01 -39.84 22.71
N PRO A 488 41.63 -40.02 21.52
CA PRO A 488 41.75 -41.32 20.88
C PRO A 488 42.75 -42.26 21.59
N ALA A 489 42.40 -43.56 21.61
CA ALA A 489 43.15 -44.61 22.30
C ALA A 489 44.62 -44.73 21.87
N GLN A 490 45.51 -44.76 22.87
CA GLN A 490 46.94 -45.04 22.75
C GLN A 490 47.21 -46.51 22.41
N ILE A 491 48.15 -46.72 21.49
CA ILE A 491 48.72 -48.02 21.09
C ILE A 491 49.76 -48.44 22.15
N PRO A 492 49.74 -49.67 22.71
CA PRO A 492 50.77 -50.10 23.64
C PRO A 492 52.01 -50.59 22.89
N ASN A 493 53.19 -50.12 23.30
CA ASN A 493 54.48 -50.72 22.95
C ASN A 493 55.11 -51.36 24.21
N PRO A 494 55.68 -52.58 24.13
CA PRO A 494 56.02 -53.39 25.30
C PRO A 494 57.46 -53.18 25.76
N GLY A 495 57.69 -53.29 27.07
CA GLY A 495 59.01 -53.36 27.65
C GLY A 495 58.96 -53.71 29.14
N HIS A 496 58.97 -55.00 29.47
CA HIS A 496 59.98 -55.61 30.34
C HIS A 496 59.67 -57.08 30.64
N SER A 497 60.56 -57.93 30.09
CA SER A 497 61.17 -59.10 30.73
C SER A 497 60.29 -60.26 31.19
N GLN A 498 60.10 -61.26 30.33
CA GLN A 498 60.07 -62.67 30.74
C GLN A 498 60.64 -63.60 29.67
N MET A 499 61.74 -64.26 30.06
CA MET A 499 62.37 -65.50 29.56
C MET A 499 62.25 -65.88 28.08
N MET A 500 63.39 -65.77 27.38
CA MET A 500 63.67 -66.55 26.17
C MET A 500 63.59 -68.05 26.45
N VAL A 501 62.70 -68.74 25.75
CA VAL A 501 62.91 -70.13 25.33
C VAL A 501 63.24 -70.07 23.84
N PRO A 502 64.38 -70.61 23.37
CA PRO A 502 64.75 -70.49 21.96
C PRO A 502 63.80 -71.34 21.11
N MET A 503 62.87 -70.68 20.44
CA MET A 503 62.07 -71.27 19.36
C MET A 503 63.02 -71.62 18.20
N GLY A 504 63.05 -72.90 17.80
CA GLY A 504 63.81 -73.33 16.63
C GLY A 504 63.38 -72.56 15.38
N PHE A 505 64.32 -72.34 14.46
CA PHE A 505 64.18 -71.56 13.22
C PHE A 505 62.86 -71.78 12.44
N ALA A 506 62.29 -72.99 12.51
CA ALA A 506 61.01 -73.35 11.90
C ALA A 506 59.77 -72.66 12.50
N ALA A 507 59.80 -72.28 13.79
CA ALA A 507 58.68 -71.62 14.46
C ALA A 507 58.71 -70.09 14.27
N GLN A 508 59.90 -69.48 14.14
CA GLN A 508 60.04 -68.08 13.72
C GLN A 508 59.57 -67.88 12.26
N LEU A 509 59.83 -68.84 11.38
CA LEU A 509 59.35 -68.76 9.99
C LEU A 509 57.81 -68.80 9.89
N ARG A 510 57.15 -69.64 10.71
CA ARG A 510 55.68 -69.68 10.78
C ARG A 510 55.07 -68.41 11.33
N ALA A 511 55.63 -67.85 12.40
CA ALA A 511 55.14 -66.59 12.96
C ALA A 511 55.28 -65.43 11.96
N VAL A 512 56.37 -65.39 11.19
CA VAL A 512 56.55 -64.38 10.12
C VAL A 512 55.59 -64.62 8.96
N GLN A 513 55.31 -65.87 8.58
CA GLN A 513 54.32 -66.20 7.55
C GLN A 513 52.89 -65.83 7.98
N GLU A 514 52.52 -66.10 9.23
CA GLU A 514 51.20 -65.73 9.77
C GLU A 514 51.02 -64.20 9.81
N ILE A 515 52.05 -63.45 10.24
CA ILE A 515 52.03 -61.98 10.21
C ILE A 515 51.98 -61.46 8.76
N GLN A 516 52.70 -62.07 7.82
CA GLN A 516 52.62 -61.69 6.41
C GLN A 516 51.23 -61.94 5.82
N GLN A 517 50.58 -63.03 6.21
CA GLN A 517 49.24 -63.37 5.73
C GLN A 517 48.19 -62.43 6.31
N GLU A 518 48.28 -62.08 7.60
CA GLU A 518 47.40 -61.11 8.25
C GLU A 518 47.57 -59.69 7.67
N GLN A 519 48.81 -59.29 7.38
CA GLN A 519 49.10 -58.02 6.71
C GLN A 519 48.54 -57.99 5.28
N ALA A 520 48.65 -59.08 4.53
CA ALA A 520 48.10 -59.18 3.17
C ALA A 520 46.57 -59.09 3.15
N GLU A 521 45.89 -59.73 4.10
CA GLU A 521 44.43 -59.62 4.24
C GLU A 521 44.00 -58.20 4.62
N ARG A 522 44.77 -57.52 5.49
CA ARG A 522 44.47 -56.14 5.88
C ARG A 522 44.64 -55.17 4.72
N ILE A 523 45.66 -55.35 3.89
CA ILE A 523 45.87 -54.54 2.67
C ILE A 523 44.72 -54.75 1.70
N SER A 524 44.31 -56.01 1.46
CA SER A 524 43.17 -56.32 0.59
C SER A 524 41.86 -55.65 1.04
N ARG A 525 41.58 -55.66 2.36
CA ARG A 525 40.41 -54.95 2.92
C ARG A 525 40.48 -53.44 2.71
N LEU A 526 41.64 -52.83 2.93
CA LEU A 526 41.84 -51.38 2.74
C LEU A 526 41.78 -50.96 1.26
N GLU A 527 42.19 -51.83 0.34
CA GLU A 527 42.03 -51.61 -1.10
C GLU A 527 40.56 -51.67 -1.52
N GLN A 528 39.79 -52.59 -0.92
CA GLN A 528 38.35 -52.69 -1.17
C GLN A 528 37.58 -51.48 -0.62
N GLU A 529 37.86 -51.04 0.61
CA GLU A 529 37.26 -49.82 1.17
C GLU A 529 37.61 -48.56 0.37
N ASN A 530 38.85 -48.44 -0.14
CA ASN A 530 39.24 -47.35 -1.03
C ASN A 530 38.51 -47.39 -2.38
N ALA A 531 38.25 -48.57 -2.92
CA ALA A 531 37.47 -48.72 -4.14
C ALA A 531 36.01 -48.28 -3.94
N ASP A 532 35.41 -48.66 -2.80
CA ASP A 532 34.05 -48.28 -2.44
C ASP A 532 33.91 -46.78 -2.18
N LEU A 533 34.89 -46.15 -1.51
CA LEU A 533 34.95 -44.70 -1.32
C LEU A 533 35.03 -43.94 -2.65
N ARG A 534 35.84 -44.41 -3.60
CA ARG A 534 35.95 -43.79 -4.94
C ARG A 534 34.65 -43.93 -5.75
N ASN A 535 33.93 -45.05 -5.58
CA ASN A 535 32.62 -45.25 -6.21
C ASN A 535 31.55 -44.36 -5.58
N PHE A 536 31.60 -44.15 -4.26
CA PHE A 536 30.73 -43.23 -3.54
C PHE A 536 30.99 -41.76 -3.96
N GLU A 537 32.24 -41.37 -4.11
CA GLU A 537 32.63 -40.02 -4.56
C GLU A 537 32.13 -39.73 -5.98
N ARG A 538 32.23 -40.69 -6.91
CA ARG A 538 31.65 -40.57 -8.27
C ARG A 538 30.13 -40.45 -8.27
N SER A 539 29.44 -41.23 -7.42
CA SER A 539 27.98 -41.15 -7.24
C SER A 539 27.54 -39.78 -6.72
N SER A 540 28.29 -39.21 -5.77
CA SER A 540 28.03 -37.88 -5.20
C SER A 540 28.15 -36.77 -6.25
N ILE A 541 29.13 -36.87 -7.17
CA ILE A 541 29.33 -35.91 -8.26
C ILE A 541 28.17 -35.96 -9.27
N ASP A 542 27.68 -37.14 -9.66
CA ASP A 542 26.51 -37.29 -10.57
C ASP A 542 25.23 -36.70 -9.97
N VAL A 543 25.02 -36.88 -8.66
CA VAL A 543 23.88 -36.30 -7.95
C VAL A 543 24.01 -34.78 -7.87
N ALA A 544 25.21 -34.24 -7.61
CA ALA A 544 25.45 -32.79 -7.59
C ALA A 544 25.21 -32.12 -8.96
N ASP A 545 25.57 -32.79 -10.06
CA ASP A 545 25.31 -32.28 -11.41
C ASP A 545 23.81 -32.31 -11.77
N ARG A 546 23.09 -33.35 -11.34
CA ARG A 546 21.62 -33.41 -11.48
C ARG A 546 20.90 -32.36 -10.65
N VAL A 547 21.38 -32.08 -9.44
CA VAL A 547 20.85 -30.99 -8.60
C VAL A 547 21.07 -29.63 -9.28
N ARG A 548 22.27 -29.35 -9.80
CA ARG A 548 22.54 -28.12 -10.55
C ARG A 548 21.66 -27.97 -11.80
N ALA A 549 21.45 -29.06 -12.55
CA ALA A 549 20.55 -29.05 -13.71
C ALA A 549 19.08 -28.80 -13.31
N LEU A 550 18.63 -29.35 -12.18
CA LEU A 550 17.30 -29.11 -11.64
C LEU A 550 17.14 -27.68 -11.11
N GLU A 551 18.17 -27.09 -10.51
CA GLU A 551 18.18 -25.69 -10.07
C GLU A 551 18.11 -24.72 -11.25
N GLN A 552 18.87 -24.98 -12.32
CA GLN A 552 18.77 -24.22 -13.56
C GLN A 552 17.37 -24.35 -14.20
N HIS A 553 16.81 -25.56 -14.20
CA HIS A 553 15.44 -25.78 -14.69
C HIS A 553 14.39 -25.08 -13.82
N LYS A 554 14.59 -25.02 -12.50
CA LYS A 554 13.71 -24.32 -11.55
C LYS A 554 13.77 -22.81 -11.77
N ALA A 555 14.96 -22.24 -11.95
CA ALA A 555 15.16 -20.84 -12.30
C ALA A 555 14.50 -20.48 -13.63
N TYR A 556 14.63 -21.36 -14.63
CA TYR A 556 13.95 -21.22 -15.92
C TYR A 556 12.41 -21.21 -15.79
N ILE A 557 11.83 -22.14 -15.03
CA ILE A 557 10.38 -22.17 -14.78
C ILE A 557 9.93 -20.91 -14.02
N ALA A 558 10.71 -20.45 -13.04
CA ALA A 558 10.39 -19.25 -12.26
C ALA A 558 10.41 -17.98 -13.11
N ALA A 559 11.37 -17.84 -14.03
CA ALA A 559 11.39 -16.76 -15.02
C ALA A 559 10.16 -16.81 -15.94
N ARG A 560 9.76 -17.99 -16.40
CA ARG A 560 8.55 -18.17 -17.21
C ARG A 560 7.25 -17.85 -16.48
N ARG A 561 7.17 -18.17 -15.18
CA ARG A 561 6.02 -17.77 -14.35
C ARG A 561 5.96 -16.25 -14.18
N ARG A 562 7.10 -15.57 -13.98
CA ARG A 562 7.15 -14.10 -13.91
C ARG A 562 6.68 -13.45 -15.21
N GLU A 563 7.14 -13.96 -16.36
CA GLU A 563 6.70 -13.49 -17.68
C GLU A 563 5.18 -13.69 -17.88
N ALA A 564 4.65 -14.87 -17.53
CA ALA A 564 3.22 -15.16 -17.63
C ALA A 564 2.36 -14.32 -16.67
N VAL A 565 2.83 -14.07 -15.45
CA VAL A 565 2.15 -13.22 -14.46
C VAL A 565 2.17 -11.76 -14.91
N GLY A 566 3.30 -11.26 -15.44
CA GLY A 566 3.37 -9.92 -16.02
C GLY A 566 2.40 -9.74 -17.19
N GLN A 567 2.28 -10.75 -18.07
CA GLN A 567 1.30 -10.75 -19.15
C GLN A 567 -0.15 -10.77 -18.63
N LEU A 568 -0.44 -11.53 -17.57
CA LEU A 568 -1.77 -11.58 -16.94
C LEU A 568 -2.14 -10.28 -16.21
N LEU A 569 -1.19 -9.64 -15.55
CA LEU A 569 -1.39 -8.34 -14.91
C LEU A 569 -1.67 -7.26 -15.95
N ASN A 570 -0.90 -7.24 -17.06
CA ASN A 570 -1.13 -6.31 -18.15
C ASN A 570 -2.50 -6.53 -18.82
N MET A 571 -2.93 -7.80 -18.96
CA MET A 571 -4.29 -8.15 -19.39
C MET A 571 -5.34 -7.63 -18.42
N ARG A 572 -5.11 -7.73 -17.11
CA ARG A 572 -6.04 -7.24 -16.08
C ARG A 572 -6.18 -5.72 -16.15
N THR A 573 -5.08 -4.99 -16.27
CA THR A 573 -5.09 -3.53 -16.44
C THR A 573 -5.82 -3.12 -17.70
N LEU A 574 -5.55 -3.76 -18.85
CA LEU A 574 -6.25 -3.48 -20.10
C LEU A 574 -7.75 -3.83 -20.05
N HIS A 575 -8.11 -4.91 -19.36
CA HIS A 575 -9.52 -5.26 -19.12
C HIS A 575 -10.20 -4.19 -18.25
N GLN A 576 -9.51 -3.65 -17.26
CA GLN A 576 -10.04 -2.61 -16.38
C GLN A 576 -10.13 -1.25 -17.08
N GLU A 577 -9.16 -0.89 -17.91
CA GLU A 577 -9.25 0.28 -18.80
C GLU A 577 -10.40 0.14 -19.79
N ALA A 578 -10.62 -1.05 -20.35
CA ALA A 578 -11.73 -1.33 -21.25
C ALA A 578 -13.09 -1.29 -20.53
N ASP A 579 -13.17 -1.80 -19.30
CA ASP A 579 -14.39 -1.77 -18.47
C ASP A 579 -14.72 -0.35 -18.02
N ASN A 580 -13.72 0.42 -17.58
CA ASN A 580 -13.88 1.84 -17.25
C ASN A 580 -14.31 2.65 -18.48
N ALA A 581 -13.71 2.39 -19.65
CA ALA A 581 -14.09 3.04 -20.90
C ALA A 581 -15.44 2.55 -21.46
N PHE A 582 -15.94 1.40 -21.00
CA PHE A 582 -17.28 0.90 -21.27
C PHE A 582 -18.30 1.62 -20.38
N GLN A 583 -18.06 1.68 -19.06
CA GLN A 583 -18.89 2.38 -18.08
C GLN A 583 -19.08 3.86 -18.42
N LEU A 584 -17.98 4.55 -18.80
CA LEU A 584 -17.98 5.94 -19.25
C LEU A 584 -18.76 6.17 -20.54
N ARG A 585 -18.89 5.16 -21.41
CA ARG A 585 -19.65 5.29 -22.67
C ARG A 585 -21.10 4.87 -22.51
N THR A 586 -21.40 3.95 -21.60
CA THR A 586 -22.76 3.57 -21.28
C THR A 586 -23.53 4.62 -20.49
N SER A 587 -22.84 5.52 -19.76
CA SER A 587 -23.49 6.64 -19.06
C SER A 587 -24.12 7.67 -20.00
N ASP A 588 -23.62 7.78 -21.24
CA ASP A 588 -24.10 8.74 -22.25
C ASP A 588 -25.14 8.14 -23.20
N MET A 589 -25.43 6.84 -23.07
CA MET A 589 -26.30 6.12 -24.01
C MET A 589 -27.72 5.96 -23.47
N GLN A 590 -28.70 6.33 -24.28
CA GLN A 590 -30.11 6.13 -23.94
C GLN A 590 -30.42 4.61 -23.85
N PRO A 591 -31.25 4.16 -22.90
CA PRO A 591 -31.53 2.73 -22.66
C PRO A 591 -32.04 1.93 -23.89
N ASP A 592 -32.50 2.63 -24.92
CA ASP A 592 -33.14 2.06 -26.11
C ASP A 592 -32.19 1.92 -27.31
N ASP A 593 -30.93 2.37 -27.21
CA ASP A 593 -29.95 2.33 -28.32
C ASP A 593 -29.18 0.99 -28.37
N LEU A 594 -29.89 -0.06 -28.78
CA LEU A 594 -29.34 -1.41 -28.90
C LEU A 594 -28.19 -1.49 -29.92
N GLU A 595 -28.23 -0.69 -31.00
CA GLU A 595 -27.17 -0.65 -32.01
C GLU A 595 -25.88 -0.03 -31.48
N GLY A 596 -25.99 1.05 -30.70
CA GLY A 596 -24.85 1.63 -30.00
C GLY A 596 -24.21 0.65 -29.02
N ILE A 597 -25.03 -0.09 -28.25
CA ILE A 597 -24.53 -1.06 -27.25
C ILE A 597 -23.78 -2.19 -27.95
N LEU A 598 -24.34 -2.72 -29.05
CA LEU A 598 -23.71 -3.76 -29.86
C LEU A 598 -22.43 -3.27 -30.56
N GLY A 599 -22.38 -2.01 -31.00
CA GLY A 599 -21.20 -1.39 -31.61
C GLY A 599 -20.03 -1.25 -30.64
N VAL A 600 -20.31 -0.81 -29.41
CA VAL A 600 -19.30 -0.70 -28.34
C VAL A 600 -18.79 -2.09 -27.95
N TYR A 601 -19.70 -3.07 -27.79
CA TYR A 601 -19.33 -4.45 -27.45
C TYR A 601 -18.51 -5.13 -28.56
N GLY A 602 -18.84 -4.87 -29.83
CA GLY A 602 -18.08 -5.35 -30.99
C GLY A 602 -16.66 -4.75 -31.06
N THR A 603 -16.51 -3.47 -30.70
CA THR A 603 -15.20 -2.80 -30.64
C THR A 603 -14.34 -3.34 -29.51
N MET A 604 -14.95 -3.63 -28.34
CA MET A 604 -14.29 -4.29 -27.21
C MET A 604 -13.79 -5.69 -27.61
N LEU A 605 -14.66 -6.52 -28.20
CA LEU A 605 -14.29 -7.85 -28.67
C LEU A 605 -13.17 -7.82 -29.71
N THR A 606 -13.23 -6.88 -30.67
CA THR A 606 -12.22 -6.74 -31.71
C THR A 606 -10.86 -6.33 -31.13
N THR A 607 -10.85 -5.43 -30.14
CA THR A 607 -9.63 -4.99 -29.45
C THR A 607 -8.98 -6.14 -28.69
N THR A 608 -9.76 -6.90 -27.92
CA THR A 608 -9.31 -8.07 -27.17
C THR A 608 -8.83 -9.20 -28.09
N MET A 609 -9.51 -9.43 -29.22
CA MET A 609 -9.09 -10.42 -30.22
C MET A 609 -7.80 -10.02 -30.93
N ASN A 610 -7.64 -8.75 -31.31
CA ASN A 610 -6.43 -8.25 -31.94
C ASN A 610 -5.22 -8.32 -31.01
N HIS A 611 -5.42 -8.09 -29.70
CA HIS A 611 -4.36 -8.25 -28.71
C HIS A 611 -3.96 -9.73 -28.53
N HIS A 612 -4.93 -10.64 -28.40
CA HIS A 612 -4.66 -12.08 -28.36
C HIS A 612 -3.92 -12.58 -29.61
N GLN A 613 -4.26 -12.08 -30.80
CA GLN A 613 -3.54 -12.42 -32.02
C GLN A 613 -2.09 -11.93 -32.02
N ARG A 614 -1.80 -10.74 -31.45
CA ARG A 614 -0.42 -10.25 -31.29
C ARG A 614 0.38 -11.07 -30.29
N VAL A 615 -0.22 -11.45 -29.16
CA VAL A 615 0.40 -12.32 -28.16
C VAL A 615 0.69 -13.70 -28.74
N LEU A 616 -0.25 -14.28 -29.51
CA LEU A 616 -0.07 -15.55 -30.22
C LEU A 616 1.01 -15.47 -31.32
N ALA A 617 1.13 -14.33 -32.00
CA ALA A 617 2.19 -14.10 -32.99
C ALA A 617 3.58 -14.00 -32.33
N GLN A 618 3.67 -13.31 -31.19
CA GLN A 618 4.90 -13.21 -30.40
C GLN A 618 5.34 -14.55 -29.82
N THR A 619 4.40 -15.39 -29.36
CA THR A 619 4.71 -16.74 -28.88
C THR A 619 5.14 -17.69 -30.00
N ARG A 620 4.63 -17.52 -31.23
CA ARG A 620 5.11 -18.28 -32.40
C ARG A 620 6.49 -17.83 -32.89
N ALA A 621 6.81 -16.55 -32.80
CA ALA A 621 8.11 -16.00 -33.22
C ALA A 621 9.28 -16.48 -32.33
N ASN A 622 9.02 -16.82 -31.07
CA ASN A 622 10.02 -17.25 -30.09
C ASN A 622 10.30 -18.78 -30.05
N GLY A 623 9.79 -19.55 -31.04
CA GLY A 623 10.18 -20.96 -31.22
C GLY A 623 9.68 -21.95 -30.16
N HIS A 624 8.61 -21.64 -29.42
CA HIS A 624 8.11 -22.48 -28.33
C HIS A 624 7.09 -23.53 -28.79
N PHE A 625 7.57 -24.63 -29.37
CA PHE A 625 6.88 -25.93 -29.31
C PHE A 625 7.87 -27.01 -28.88
N LEU A 626 7.70 -27.53 -27.66
CA LEU A 626 8.29 -28.79 -27.22
C LEU A 626 7.14 -29.79 -27.00
N THR A 627 7.09 -30.76 -27.90
CA THR A 627 6.14 -31.88 -27.91
C THR A 627 6.37 -32.77 -26.68
N ILE A 628 5.68 -32.51 -25.56
CA ILE A 628 5.64 -33.46 -24.45
C ILE A 628 4.43 -34.38 -24.65
N ALA A 629 4.67 -35.51 -25.31
CA ALA A 629 3.72 -36.60 -25.44
C ALA A 629 3.70 -37.42 -24.15
N THR A 630 2.87 -37.04 -23.18
CA THR A 630 2.53 -37.94 -22.06
C THR A 630 1.26 -38.71 -22.42
N ARG A 631 1.41 -39.95 -22.87
CA ARG A 631 0.29 -40.90 -23.08
C ARG A 631 -0.39 -41.18 -21.74
N ILE A 632 -1.62 -40.71 -21.56
CA ILE A 632 -2.57 -41.31 -20.62
C ILE A 632 -3.57 -42.10 -21.47
N GLN A 633 -3.46 -43.43 -21.46
CA GLN A 633 -4.46 -44.31 -22.04
C GLN A 633 -5.67 -44.36 -21.09
N LEU A 634 -6.73 -43.65 -21.45
CA LEU A 634 -8.08 -43.97 -20.97
C LEU A 634 -8.77 -44.79 -22.07
N ARG A 635 -9.06 -46.07 -21.76
CA ARG A 635 -9.89 -46.92 -22.60
C ARG A 635 -11.34 -46.46 -22.50
N THR A 636 -11.87 -45.89 -23.58
CA THR A 636 -13.30 -45.97 -23.92
C THR A 636 -13.44 -46.28 -25.42
N PRO A 637 -14.38 -47.15 -25.83
CA PRO A 637 -14.59 -47.47 -27.23
C PRO A 637 -15.46 -46.40 -27.90
N ASN A 638 -15.06 -46.00 -29.11
CA ASN A 638 -15.81 -45.21 -30.09
C ASN A 638 -16.04 -43.72 -29.78
N MET A 639 -15.02 -42.90 -30.03
CA MET A 639 -15.08 -41.68 -30.87
C MET A 639 -13.69 -41.05 -30.91
N GLY A 640 -13.05 -41.10 -32.07
CA GLY A 640 -11.69 -40.59 -32.25
C GLY A 640 -11.69 -39.14 -32.71
N THR A 641 -11.45 -38.21 -31.77
CA THR A 641 -10.81 -36.91 -32.02
C THR A 641 -10.35 -36.34 -30.67
N ALA A 642 -9.03 -36.15 -30.50
CA ALA A 642 -8.45 -35.53 -29.32
C ALA A 642 -8.59 -34.00 -29.38
N MET A 643 -9.18 -33.37 -28.36
CA MET A 643 -9.19 -31.91 -28.19
C MET A 643 -8.06 -31.45 -27.26
N SER A 644 -7.40 -30.35 -27.61
CA SER A 644 -6.45 -29.63 -26.75
C SER A 644 -7.18 -28.93 -25.59
N ILE A 645 -6.52 -28.82 -24.43
CA ILE A 645 -7.00 -28.08 -23.23
C ILE A 645 -7.39 -26.62 -23.56
N THR A 646 -6.75 -26.01 -24.56
CA THR A 646 -7.09 -24.66 -25.05
C THR A 646 -8.47 -24.61 -25.74
N CYS A 647 -8.88 -25.70 -26.38
CA CYS A 647 -10.19 -25.82 -27.01
C CYS A 647 -11.29 -26.00 -25.95
N LEU A 648 -11.00 -26.72 -24.86
CA LEU A 648 -11.94 -26.92 -23.77
C LEU A 648 -12.27 -25.61 -23.04
N ILE A 649 -11.26 -24.76 -22.79
CA ILE A 649 -11.45 -23.45 -22.15
C ILE A 649 -12.27 -22.52 -23.05
N THR A 650 -11.95 -22.48 -24.36
CA THR A 650 -12.69 -21.64 -25.32
C THR A 650 -14.15 -22.07 -25.47
N VAL A 651 -14.42 -23.38 -25.45
CA VAL A 651 -15.79 -23.93 -25.49
C VAL A 651 -16.54 -23.66 -24.19
N VAL A 652 -15.89 -23.70 -23.03
CA VAL A 652 -16.51 -23.39 -21.73
C VAL A 652 -16.84 -21.89 -21.60
N PHE A 653 -15.96 -21.00 -22.09
CA PHE A 653 -16.23 -19.55 -22.12
C PHE A 653 -17.30 -19.16 -23.14
N ALA A 654 -17.32 -19.80 -24.32
CA ALA A 654 -18.40 -19.60 -25.28
C ALA A 654 -19.74 -20.15 -24.75
N ALA A 655 -19.72 -21.31 -24.09
CA ALA A 655 -20.92 -21.90 -23.50
C ALA A 655 -21.47 -21.06 -22.34
N THR A 656 -20.60 -20.49 -21.48
CA THR A 656 -21.02 -19.60 -20.40
C THR A 656 -21.55 -18.27 -20.93
N GLY A 657 -20.91 -17.66 -21.92
CA GLY A 657 -21.43 -16.45 -22.57
C GLY A 657 -22.80 -16.65 -23.23
N ILE A 658 -23.00 -17.80 -23.91
CA ILE A 658 -24.29 -18.17 -24.50
C ILE A 658 -25.34 -18.46 -23.41
N LEU A 659 -24.96 -19.11 -22.31
CA LEU A 659 -25.86 -19.37 -21.18
C LEU A 659 -26.32 -18.08 -20.50
N THR A 660 -25.43 -17.10 -20.36
CA THR A 660 -25.73 -15.78 -19.78
C THR A 660 -26.66 -14.98 -20.69
N LEU A 661 -26.44 -15.01 -22.02
CA LEU A 661 -27.34 -14.41 -23.00
C LEU A 661 -28.72 -15.08 -23.02
N MET A 662 -28.79 -16.41 -22.91
CA MET A 662 -30.06 -17.14 -22.81
C MET A 662 -30.80 -16.89 -21.50
N LEU A 663 -30.09 -16.76 -20.37
CA LEU A 663 -30.69 -16.37 -19.09
C LEU A 663 -31.24 -14.94 -19.16
N TYR A 664 -30.50 -14.01 -19.75
CA TYR A 664 -30.93 -12.61 -19.87
C TYR A 664 -32.14 -12.48 -20.80
N ALA A 665 -32.15 -13.21 -21.92
CA ALA A 665 -33.31 -13.29 -22.83
C ALA A 665 -34.54 -13.95 -22.16
N SER A 666 -34.35 -14.96 -21.32
CA SER A 666 -35.43 -15.63 -20.58
C SER A 666 -36.02 -14.76 -19.48
N ILE A 667 -35.20 -13.97 -18.79
CA ILE A 667 -35.63 -12.99 -17.77
C ILE A 667 -36.41 -11.84 -18.42
N MET A 668 -35.98 -11.38 -19.60
CA MET A 668 -36.69 -10.36 -20.39
C MET A 668 -38.03 -10.87 -20.95
N ALA A 669 -38.11 -12.16 -21.34
CA ALA A 669 -39.34 -12.80 -21.80
C ALA A 669 -40.35 -13.09 -20.68
N GLN A 670 -39.91 -13.25 -19.42
CA GLN A 670 -40.81 -13.39 -18.26
C GLN A 670 -41.45 -12.06 -17.84
N ASN A 671 -40.80 -10.92 -18.10
CA ASN A 671 -41.33 -9.59 -17.76
C ASN A 671 -42.26 -8.97 -18.83
N ARG A 672 -42.31 -9.55 -20.03
CA ARG A 672 -43.28 -9.19 -21.07
C ARG A 672 -43.92 -10.49 -21.53
N GLY A 673 -45.16 -10.78 -21.14
CA GLY A 673 -45.87 -12.02 -21.48
C GLY A 673 -46.03 -12.25 -22.99
N ALA A 674 -44.96 -12.64 -23.67
CA ALA A 674 -44.85 -12.87 -25.09
C ALA A 674 -44.00 -14.13 -25.31
N THR A 675 -44.64 -15.12 -25.92
CA THR A 675 -44.02 -16.34 -26.44
C THR A 675 -42.93 -16.01 -27.48
N LEU A 676 -41.72 -16.49 -27.23
CA LEU A 676 -40.63 -16.51 -28.21
C LEU A 676 -40.88 -17.60 -29.26
N LEU A 677 -41.04 -17.18 -30.51
CA LEU A 677 -40.84 -17.98 -31.71
C LEU A 677 -39.83 -17.24 -32.59
N GLU A 678 -38.55 -17.60 -32.44
CA GLU A 678 -37.54 -17.90 -33.46
C GLU A 678 -36.16 -18.05 -32.81
#